data_AF-A0A7C4AT76-F1
#
_entry.id   AF-A0A7C4AT76-F1
#
_cell.length_a   1.000
_cell.length_b   1.000
_cell.length_c   1.000
_cell.angle_alpha   90.00
_cell.angle_beta   90.00
_cell.angle_gamma   90.00
#
_symmetry.space_group_name_H-M   'P 1'
#
loop_
_entity.id
_entity.type
_entity.pdbx_description
1 polymer ?
#
loop_
_entity_poly.entity_id
_entity_poly.type
_entity_poly.pdbx_seq_one_letter_code
_entity_poly.pdbx_strand_id
1 'polypeptide(L)'
;GSSGVIIDDLRDAPLTLKTLEKWIRRTRPDVIGFTVYQSTINRIRFICRYIKSLHPDIFTMLGGPQIFAMPSEAILDLPDVDILVRGDGEYIVPRIAAALDAKKSLDEVEGITFRRNGEVIDTRPLAHRDNDLDEYPSPYLQGILNLQGKTTAILLSSRGCKHVCRFCITPRLCGGKVRYHSIDRVVSEMEFLASIGIERFWFADPNFTEDKERTFRLLEEKIRRGVAAPFWCQTRTDLIDADLLRKLKEAGADTIAFGLESGSPHVLQKAGKQIELDQLRENIHTAKALGLETELFSIFGLPGETVEDVRLTMEFLRSLEIPIQSNSGSQQMQLYFGSVFERHPEKFGIVPIPEYRPSYLSVGENYETSTMSSRDLVKVRNLWALANEQMETDVYYKQRTFEILQFLLENRQDLEKEPSYHAYGALASAAIEEYSLLEQFLEGYERIPLHQRSHTKDLLAMIPFFQESSDPIEAQDRVIFDSRSFIEGIPFTGISGKYWDVLLGRGLLLEEFEAGFLGAKSGMTIQFSFTFPRDYFQEELGGKQVEVHAKIHKVFKPVVISSLQDLKRTRFRNKYCFSDLDVLRDQNEILYYLALRDADPLTLLKTPSHFLTLVHRLAKLNKYEDIKRLSGLVATKPTALNAFAETLMASGKFEWALSFYEALANDLPSATLKQVKCLLNMGDYGRAASLMNALPPSKDYDYQYTLLECLKATSPHSDRIPALENYVLDLRVKDAVRREAFARGNQFSSQPVVHGFVRDDARDEEI
;
A
#
# COMPACT_ATOMS: atom_id res chain seq x y z
N GLY A 1 -36.44 -11.52 -20.37
CA GLY A 1 -35.11 -11.53 -21.02
C GLY A 1 -34.16 -10.85 -20.07
N SER A 2 -33.19 -11.58 -19.53
CA SER A 2 -32.30 -11.06 -18.48
C SER A 2 -31.25 -10.14 -19.10
N SER A 3 -31.17 -8.89 -18.62
CA SER A 3 -30.11 -7.93 -18.96
C SER A 3 -29.21 -7.70 -17.75
N GLY A 4 -27.90 -7.55 -17.96
CA GLY A 4 -26.94 -7.27 -16.90
C GLY A 4 -26.16 -5.98 -17.16
N VAL A 5 -25.62 -5.39 -16.09
CA VAL A 5 -24.65 -4.29 -16.18
C VAL A 5 -23.45 -4.64 -15.30
N ILE A 6 -22.25 -4.55 -15.87
CA ILE A 6 -21.01 -4.64 -15.10
C ILE A 6 -20.69 -3.25 -14.57
N ILE A 7 -20.59 -3.13 -13.24
CA ILE A 7 -20.11 -1.92 -12.59
C ILE A 7 -18.63 -2.14 -12.31
N ASP A 8 -17.79 -1.65 -13.21
CA ASP A 8 -16.34 -1.68 -13.05
C ASP A 8 -15.84 -0.50 -12.19
N ASP A 9 -14.56 -0.51 -11.81
CA ASP A 9 -13.93 0.58 -11.06
C ASP A 9 -13.99 1.89 -11.88
N LEU A 10 -14.78 2.84 -11.37
CA LEU A 10 -15.04 4.12 -12.01
C LEU A 10 -13.76 4.98 -11.92
N ARG A 11 -12.92 5.01 -12.97
CA ARG A 11 -11.77 5.94 -13.09
C ARG A 11 -11.01 6.14 -11.77
N ASP A 12 -10.44 5.05 -11.24
CA ASP A 12 -9.58 5.07 -10.06
C ASP A 12 -10.28 5.64 -8.79
N ALA A 13 -11.61 5.73 -8.81
CA ALA A 13 -12.46 6.05 -7.67
C ALA A 13 -13.14 4.76 -7.20
N PRO A 14 -12.84 4.28 -5.97
CA PRO A 14 -13.41 3.04 -5.47
C PRO A 14 -14.94 3.13 -5.39
N LEU A 15 -15.62 2.00 -5.61
CA LEU A 15 -17.07 1.91 -5.40
C LEU A 15 -17.44 2.39 -3.99
N THR A 16 -18.16 3.51 -3.92
CA THR A 16 -18.72 4.07 -2.68
C THR A 16 -20.16 3.58 -2.48
N LEU A 17 -20.64 3.60 -1.24
CA LEU A 17 -22.03 3.25 -0.91
C LEU A 17 -23.02 4.17 -1.64
N LYS A 18 -22.70 5.46 -1.74
CA LYS A 18 -23.48 6.44 -2.51
C LYS A 18 -23.59 6.06 -3.99
N THR A 19 -22.48 5.69 -4.62
CA THR A 19 -22.46 5.29 -6.03
C THR A 19 -23.18 3.97 -6.24
N LEU A 20 -22.98 2.99 -5.36
CA LEU A 20 -23.71 1.72 -5.38
C LEU A 20 -25.23 1.94 -5.31
N GLU A 21 -25.70 2.76 -4.37
CA GLU A 21 -27.13 3.06 -4.24
C GLU A 21 -27.68 3.77 -5.48
N LYS A 22 -26.92 4.70 -6.08
CA LYS A 22 -27.31 5.36 -7.33
C LYS A 22 -27.52 4.34 -8.44
N TRP A 23 -26.64 3.35 -8.54
CA TRP A 23 -26.77 2.26 -9.49
C TRP A 23 -27.98 1.38 -9.20
N ILE A 24 -28.17 0.93 -7.96
CA ILE A 24 -29.33 0.12 -7.55
C ILE A 24 -30.64 0.82 -7.90
N ARG A 25 -30.77 2.13 -7.64
CA ARG A 25 -31.97 2.90 -7.99
C ARG A 25 -32.19 3.02 -9.48
N ARG A 26 -31.11 3.15 -10.26
CA ARG A 26 -31.17 3.31 -11.71
C ARG A 26 -31.49 2.01 -12.43
N THR A 27 -30.85 0.91 -12.03
CA THR A 27 -30.99 -0.38 -12.72
C THR A 27 -32.08 -1.26 -12.13
N ARG A 28 -32.48 -1.02 -10.86
CA ARG A 28 -33.44 -1.83 -10.12
C ARG A 28 -33.15 -3.34 -10.25
N PRO A 29 -31.94 -3.78 -9.85
CA PRO A 29 -31.50 -5.14 -10.12
C PRO A 29 -32.26 -6.13 -9.23
N ASP A 30 -32.72 -7.24 -9.82
CA ASP A 30 -33.19 -8.39 -9.06
C ASP A 30 -32.03 -9.14 -8.39
N VAL A 31 -30.84 -9.05 -9.00
CA VAL A 31 -29.65 -9.78 -8.59
C VAL A 31 -28.40 -8.90 -8.64
N ILE A 32 -27.56 -8.97 -7.61
CA ILE A 32 -26.24 -8.34 -7.56
C ILE A 32 -25.18 -9.40 -7.29
N GLY A 33 -24.17 -9.45 -8.14
CA GLY A 33 -23.04 -10.38 -8.01
C GLY A 33 -21.73 -9.70 -7.71
N PHE A 34 -20.88 -10.37 -6.92
CA PHE A 34 -19.53 -9.89 -6.60
C PHE A 34 -18.48 -10.95 -6.93
N THR A 35 -17.37 -10.52 -7.54
CA THR A 35 -16.13 -11.30 -7.58
C THR A 35 -15.37 -11.15 -6.26
N VAL A 36 -14.98 -12.27 -5.65
CA VAL A 36 -14.44 -12.33 -4.29
C VAL A 36 -13.07 -12.97 -4.29
N TYR A 37 -12.14 -12.27 -3.65
CA TYR A 37 -10.83 -12.75 -3.24
C TYR A 37 -10.79 -12.80 -1.72
N GLN A 38 -9.83 -13.55 -1.16
CA GLN A 38 -9.64 -13.60 0.29
C GLN A 38 -9.51 -12.22 0.93
N SER A 39 -8.77 -11.31 0.27
CA SER A 39 -8.57 -9.93 0.74
C SER A 39 -9.83 -9.07 0.69
N THR A 40 -10.84 -9.41 -0.11
CA THR A 40 -12.03 -8.58 -0.33
C THR A 40 -13.30 -9.12 0.34
N ILE A 41 -13.32 -10.38 0.79
CA ILE A 41 -14.55 -11.03 1.29
C ILE A 41 -15.21 -10.29 2.45
N ASN A 42 -14.43 -9.76 3.41
CA ASN A 42 -14.98 -9.00 4.54
C ASN A 42 -15.64 -7.68 4.09
N ARG A 43 -15.05 -7.00 3.10
CA ARG A 43 -15.64 -5.79 2.51
C ARG A 43 -16.92 -6.13 1.74
N ILE A 44 -16.92 -7.21 0.98
CA ILE A 44 -18.06 -7.66 0.19
C ILE A 44 -19.21 -8.12 1.09
N ARG A 45 -18.91 -8.83 2.19
CA ARG A 45 -19.89 -9.19 3.22
C ARG A 45 -20.55 -7.96 3.84
N PHE A 46 -19.77 -6.91 4.14
CA PHE A 46 -20.32 -5.62 4.58
C PHE A 46 -21.25 -4.99 3.53
N ILE A 47 -20.85 -5.01 2.26
CA ILE A 47 -21.68 -4.49 1.16
C ILE A 47 -22.98 -5.30 1.01
N CYS A 48 -22.93 -6.64 1.12
CA CYS A 48 -24.12 -7.49 1.06
C CYS A 48 -25.11 -7.16 2.19
N ARG A 49 -24.63 -7.05 3.44
CA ARG A 49 -25.46 -6.62 4.58
C ARG A 49 -26.03 -5.21 4.36
N TYR A 50 -25.24 -4.28 3.85
CA TYR A 50 -25.71 -2.93 3.51
C TYR A 50 -26.84 -2.97 2.48
N ILE A 51 -26.68 -3.73 1.39
CA ILE A 51 -27.72 -3.90 0.36
C ILE A 51 -28.99 -4.49 0.99
N LYS A 52 -28.88 -5.62 1.70
CA LYS A 52 -30.04 -6.29 2.33
C LYS A 52 -30.74 -5.43 3.37
N SER A 53 -30.03 -4.51 4.04
CA SER A 53 -30.63 -3.58 5.01
C SER A 53 -31.55 -2.53 4.37
N LEU A 54 -31.34 -2.21 3.09
CA LEU A 54 -32.10 -1.20 2.35
C LEU A 54 -33.04 -1.82 1.31
N HIS A 55 -32.63 -2.94 0.72
CA HIS A 55 -33.26 -3.65 -0.38
C HIS A 55 -33.24 -5.16 -0.10
N PRO A 56 -34.06 -5.65 0.85
CA PRO A 56 -34.02 -7.05 1.30
C PRO A 56 -34.32 -8.07 0.20
N ASP A 57 -35.08 -7.65 -0.83
CA ASP A 57 -35.52 -8.51 -1.93
C ASP A 57 -34.43 -8.73 -3.00
N ILE A 58 -33.36 -7.94 -3.01
CA ILE A 58 -32.26 -8.11 -3.99
C ILE A 58 -31.52 -9.40 -3.68
N PHE A 59 -31.44 -10.30 -4.64
CA PHE A 59 -30.70 -11.55 -4.54
C PHE A 59 -29.18 -11.28 -4.65
N THR A 60 -28.39 -11.79 -3.72
CA THR A 60 -26.93 -11.58 -3.68
C THR A 60 -26.18 -12.86 -4.03
N MET A 61 -25.22 -12.76 -4.94
CA MET A 61 -24.35 -13.86 -5.33
C MET A 61 -22.87 -13.53 -5.17
N LEU A 62 -22.07 -14.49 -4.72
CA LEU A 62 -20.62 -14.38 -4.67
C LEU A 62 -19.99 -15.39 -5.64
N GLY A 63 -18.99 -14.97 -6.40
CA GLY A 63 -18.15 -15.83 -7.22
C GLY A 63 -16.67 -15.46 -7.11
N GLY A 64 -15.81 -16.07 -7.93
CA GLY A 64 -14.37 -15.78 -7.96
C GLY A 64 -13.52 -16.80 -7.19
N PRO A 65 -12.17 -16.63 -7.20
CA PRO A 65 -11.24 -17.66 -6.77
C PRO A 65 -11.42 -18.13 -5.32
N GLN A 66 -11.77 -17.21 -4.41
CA GLN A 66 -12.04 -17.56 -3.01
C GLN A 66 -13.24 -18.49 -2.89
N ILE A 67 -14.33 -18.15 -3.58
CA ILE A 67 -15.60 -18.87 -3.48
C ILE A 67 -15.50 -20.27 -4.06
N PHE A 68 -14.70 -20.45 -5.11
CA PHE A 68 -14.52 -21.76 -5.74
C PHE A 68 -14.02 -22.82 -4.75
N ALA A 69 -13.00 -22.49 -3.94
CA ALA A 69 -12.31 -23.47 -3.10
C ALA A 69 -12.68 -23.44 -1.60
N MET A 70 -13.36 -22.37 -1.14
CA MET A 70 -13.88 -22.26 0.22
C MET A 70 -14.85 -23.40 0.56
N PRO A 71 -14.90 -23.90 1.81
CA PRO A 71 -15.88 -24.91 2.24
C PRO A 71 -17.34 -24.50 1.95
N SER A 72 -18.23 -25.45 1.69
CA SER A 72 -19.65 -25.17 1.41
C SER A 72 -20.39 -24.65 2.63
N GLU A 73 -20.03 -25.14 3.80
CA GLU A 73 -20.54 -24.73 5.11
C GLU A 73 -20.32 -23.24 5.38
N ALA A 74 -19.35 -22.62 4.72
CA ALA A 74 -19.05 -21.21 4.88
C ALA A 74 -20.17 -20.27 4.46
N ILE A 75 -21.13 -20.76 3.68
CA ILE A 75 -22.35 -20.00 3.42
C ILE A 75 -23.14 -19.73 4.71
N LEU A 76 -23.06 -20.58 5.74
CA LEU A 76 -23.79 -20.39 7.00
C LEU A 76 -23.29 -19.16 7.78
N ASP A 77 -22.01 -18.83 7.65
CA ASP A 77 -21.38 -17.64 8.23
C ASP A 77 -21.66 -16.35 7.42
N LEU A 78 -22.36 -16.46 6.28
CA LEU A 78 -22.64 -15.39 5.32
C LEU A 78 -24.15 -15.17 5.13
N PRO A 79 -24.93 -14.80 6.17
CA PRO A 79 -26.40 -14.77 6.11
C PRO A 79 -26.98 -13.82 5.06
N ASP A 80 -26.21 -12.82 4.61
CA ASP A 80 -26.62 -11.83 3.60
C ASP A 80 -26.27 -12.23 2.16
N VAL A 81 -25.72 -13.44 1.98
CA VAL A 81 -25.35 -14.02 0.68
C VAL A 81 -26.33 -15.13 0.37
N ASP A 82 -27.04 -15.05 -0.75
CA ASP A 82 -28.06 -16.05 -1.12
C ASP A 82 -27.45 -17.26 -1.86
N ILE A 83 -26.38 -17.04 -2.63
CA ILE A 83 -25.74 -18.10 -3.43
C ILE A 83 -24.23 -17.90 -3.57
N LEU A 84 -23.50 -19.01 -3.65
CA LEU A 84 -22.09 -19.09 -4.03
C LEU A 84 -21.97 -19.73 -5.41
N VAL A 85 -21.24 -19.08 -6.31
CA VAL A 85 -20.96 -19.54 -7.68
C VAL A 85 -19.57 -20.17 -7.73
N ARG A 86 -19.52 -21.48 -7.96
CA ARG A 86 -18.32 -22.34 -7.90
C ARG A 86 -17.89 -22.80 -9.30
N GLY A 87 -17.45 -21.86 -10.13
CA GLY A 87 -16.95 -22.14 -11.47
C GLY A 87 -16.94 -20.92 -12.38
N ASP A 88 -16.94 -21.17 -13.69
CA ASP A 88 -17.01 -20.12 -14.71
C ASP A 88 -18.36 -19.39 -14.62
N GLY A 89 -18.33 -18.14 -14.16
CA GLY A 89 -19.52 -17.33 -13.95
C GLY A 89 -20.29 -17.03 -15.24
N GLU A 90 -19.58 -16.95 -16.37
CA GLU A 90 -20.15 -16.76 -17.70
C GLU A 90 -21.14 -17.87 -18.08
N TYR A 91 -20.93 -19.09 -17.56
CA TYR A 91 -21.83 -20.22 -17.77
C TYR A 91 -22.94 -20.30 -16.72
N ILE A 92 -22.59 -20.10 -15.45
CA ILE A 92 -23.48 -20.37 -14.31
C ILE A 92 -24.47 -19.23 -14.09
N VAL A 93 -24.02 -17.97 -14.15
CA VAL A 93 -24.85 -16.79 -13.82
C VAL A 93 -26.08 -16.66 -14.73
N PRO A 94 -26.00 -16.86 -16.06
CA PRO A 94 -27.20 -16.85 -16.91
C PRO A 94 -28.23 -17.93 -16.54
N ARG A 95 -27.77 -19.09 -16.04
CA ARG A 95 -28.67 -20.17 -15.59
C ARG A 95 -29.34 -19.85 -14.26
N ILE A 96 -28.61 -19.22 -13.34
CA ILE A 96 -29.21 -18.64 -12.13
C ILE A 96 -30.28 -17.63 -12.52
N ALA A 97 -29.94 -16.66 -13.39
CA ALA A 97 -30.87 -15.64 -13.83
C ALA A 97 -32.13 -16.22 -14.50
N ALA A 98 -31.97 -17.23 -15.38
CA ALA A 98 -33.08 -17.90 -16.03
C ALA A 98 -33.97 -18.69 -15.04
N ALA A 99 -33.36 -19.36 -14.05
CA ALA A 99 -34.09 -20.06 -13.02
C ALA A 99 -34.90 -19.09 -12.13
N LEU A 100 -34.30 -17.96 -11.74
CA LEU A 100 -34.97 -16.93 -10.96
C LEU A 100 -36.12 -16.26 -11.75
N ASP A 101 -35.89 -15.90 -13.02
CA ASP A 101 -36.92 -15.32 -13.91
C ASP A 101 -38.11 -16.27 -14.10
N ALA A 102 -37.82 -17.57 -14.28
CA ALA A 102 -38.83 -18.61 -14.41
C ALA A 102 -39.43 -19.10 -13.07
N LYS A 103 -38.96 -18.55 -11.94
CA LYS A 103 -39.31 -19.01 -10.57
C LYS A 103 -39.16 -20.52 -10.38
N LYS A 104 -38.13 -21.10 -11.01
CA LYS A 104 -37.77 -22.53 -10.91
C LYS A 104 -36.77 -22.76 -9.77
N SER A 105 -36.65 -24.01 -9.36
CA SER A 105 -35.64 -24.41 -8.38
C SER A 105 -34.22 -24.20 -8.94
N LEU A 106 -33.30 -23.85 -8.05
CA LEU A 106 -31.87 -23.76 -8.34
C LEU A 106 -31.17 -25.14 -8.29
N ASP A 107 -31.85 -26.21 -7.86
CA ASP A 107 -31.28 -27.57 -7.71
C ASP A 107 -30.64 -28.11 -9.01
N GLU A 108 -31.11 -27.67 -10.18
CA GLU A 108 -30.60 -28.11 -11.49
C GLU A 108 -29.47 -27.24 -12.04
N VAL A 109 -29.17 -26.10 -11.42
CA VAL A 109 -28.06 -25.22 -11.83
C VAL A 109 -26.77 -25.85 -11.32
N GLU A 110 -25.87 -26.26 -12.21
CA GLU A 110 -24.59 -26.85 -11.82
C GLU A 110 -23.61 -25.81 -11.26
N GLY A 111 -22.79 -26.21 -10.29
CA GLY A 111 -21.68 -25.41 -9.79
C GLY A 111 -22.09 -24.29 -8.82
N ILE A 112 -23.15 -24.49 -8.03
CA ILE A 112 -23.58 -23.54 -7.00
C ILE A 112 -23.75 -24.18 -5.62
N THR A 113 -23.57 -23.36 -4.58
CA THR A 113 -23.97 -23.66 -3.19
C THR A 113 -24.97 -22.62 -2.73
N PHE A 114 -26.06 -23.03 -2.09
CA PHE A 114 -27.04 -22.11 -1.52
C PHE A 114 -27.63 -22.68 -0.22
N ARG A 115 -28.39 -21.85 0.51
CA ARG A 115 -29.11 -22.27 1.72
C ARG A 115 -30.58 -22.55 1.41
N ARG A 116 -31.12 -23.65 1.93
CA ARG A 116 -32.56 -23.94 1.93
C ARG A 116 -32.96 -24.45 3.30
N ASN A 117 -33.91 -23.77 3.95
CA ASN A 117 -34.39 -24.13 5.31
C ASN A 117 -33.28 -24.27 6.36
N GLY A 118 -32.20 -23.48 6.24
CA GLY A 118 -31.05 -23.53 7.14
C GLY A 118 -30.00 -24.59 6.77
N GLU A 119 -30.27 -25.44 5.78
CA GLU A 119 -29.34 -26.46 5.30
C GLU A 119 -28.53 -25.98 4.10
N VAL A 120 -27.30 -26.46 4.00
CA VAL A 120 -26.39 -26.19 2.88
C VAL A 120 -26.71 -27.17 1.75
N ILE A 121 -26.99 -26.63 0.57
CA ILE A 121 -27.27 -27.41 -0.64
C ILE A 121 -26.16 -27.16 -1.64
N ASP A 122 -25.41 -28.22 -1.97
CA ASP A 122 -24.49 -28.25 -3.10
C ASP A 122 -25.15 -28.91 -4.30
N THR A 123 -25.10 -28.21 -5.42
CA THR A 123 -25.54 -28.77 -6.70
C THR A 123 -24.42 -29.59 -7.34
N ARG A 124 -24.74 -30.29 -8.43
CA ARG A 124 -23.74 -31.05 -9.19
C ARG A 124 -22.58 -30.12 -9.59
N PRO A 125 -21.32 -30.53 -9.39
CA PRO A 125 -20.18 -29.73 -9.82
C PRO A 125 -20.26 -29.44 -11.31
N LEU A 126 -19.83 -28.24 -11.71
CA LEU A 126 -19.68 -27.93 -13.12
C LEU A 126 -18.66 -28.90 -13.72
N ALA A 127 -19.08 -29.75 -14.66
CA ALA A 127 -18.14 -30.57 -15.41
C ALA A 127 -17.09 -29.65 -16.04
N HIS A 128 -15.80 -30.02 -16.01
CA HIS A 128 -14.78 -29.26 -16.73
C HIS A 128 -15.15 -29.26 -18.22
N ARG A 129 -15.84 -28.19 -18.66
CA ARG A 129 -16.37 -28.04 -20.01
C ARG A 129 -15.23 -27.97 -21.01
N ASP A 130 -15.58 -28.11 -22.28
CA ASP A 130 -14.67 -28.17 -23.41
C ASP A 130 -13.59 -27.08 -23.39
N ASN A 131 -12.48 -27.35 -24.07
CA ASN A 131 -11.28 -26.52 -24.02
C ASN A 131 -11.42 -25.13 -24.69
N ASP A 132 -12.58 -24.84 -25.29
CA ASP A 132 -12.81 -23.64 -26.09
C ASP A 132 -13.38 -22.50 -25.22
N LEU A 133 -12.55 -21.49 -24.96
CA LEU A 133 -13.00 -20.30 -24.23
C LEU A 133 -13.82 -19.35 -25.11
N ASP A 134 -13.87 -19.56 -26.43
CA ASP A 134 -14.59 -18.67 -27.34
C ASP A 134 -16.12 -18.81 -27.24
N GLU A 135 -16.63 -19.84 -26.57
CA GLU A 135 -18.04 -19.94 -26.17
C GLU A 135 -18.49 -18.72 -25.33
N TYR A 136 -17.58 -18.09 -24.59
CA TYR A 136 -17.88 -16.92 -23.76
C TYR A 136 -17.70 -15.64 -24.57
N PRO A 137 -18.67 -14.71 -24.61
CA PRO A 137 -18.53 -13.48 -25.38
C PRO A 137 -17.35 -12.62 -24.90
N SER A 138 -16.69 -11.93 -25.83
CA SER A 138 -15.62 -10.98 -25.49
C SER A 138 -16.21 -9.73 -24.82
N PRO A 139 -15.82 -9.39 -23.58
CA PRO A 139 -16.33 -8.19 -22.93
C PRO A 139 -15.83 -6.90 -23.62
N TYR A 140 -14.71 -6.98 -24.35
CA TYR A 140 -14.15 -5.88 -25.13
C TYR A 140 -14.91 -5.67 -26.44
N LEU A 141 -14.99 -6.72 -27.28
CA LEU A 141 -15.63 -6.60 -28.60
C LEU A 141 -17.14 -6.36 -28.50
N GLN A 142 -17.76 -6.72 -27.38
CA GLN A 142 -19.17 -6.43 -27.09
C GLN A 142 -19.39 -5.03 -26.46
N GLY A 143 -18.32 -4.27 -26.18
CA GLY A 143 -18.43 -2.95 -25.56
C GLY A 143 -19.06 -2.97 -24.15
N ILE A 144 -18.88 -4.07 -23.41
CA ILE A 144 -19.49 -4.27 -22.09
C ILE A 144 -18.72 -3.50 -21.00
N LEU A 145 -17.38 -3.40 -21.15
CA LEU A 145 -16.51 -2.74 -20.18
C LEU A 145 -16.39 -1.25 -20.47
N ASN A 146 -16.34 -0.44 -19.41
CA ASN A 146 -16.09 0.99 -19.50
C ASN A 146 -14.58 1.27 -19.44
N LEU A 147 -13.98 1.53 -20.60
CA LEU A 147 -12.53 1.75 -20.74
C LEU A 147 -12.12 3.22 -20.73
N GLN A 148 -13.05 4.13 -20.43
CA GLN A 148 -12.78 5.56 -20.47
C GLN A 148 -11.69 5.96 -19.45
N GLY A 149 -10.61 6.58 -19.94
CA GLY A 149 -9.49 7.05 -19.12
C GLY A 149 -8.52 5.96 -18.71
N LYS A 150 -8.65 4.74 -19.25
CA LYS A 150 -7.68 3.66 -19.06
C LYS A 150 -6.64 3.71 -20.19
N THR A 151 -5.37 3.55 -19.85
CA THR A 151 -4.25 3.44 -20.81
C THR A 151 -3.74 2.00 -20.92
N THR A 152 -4.11 1.12 -19.99
CA THR A 152 -3.73 -0.30 -19.98
C THR A 152 -4.96 -1.19 -19.89
N ALA A 153 -5.00 -2.29 -20.65
CA ALA A 153 -6.06 -3.30 -20.60
C ALA A 153 -5.52 -4.69 -20.25
N ILE A 154 -6.27 -5.43 -19.43
CA ILE A 154 -5.93 -6.82 -19.04
C ILE A 154 -6.51 -7.79 -20.07
N LEU A 155 -5.67 -8.65 -20.64
CA LEU A 155 -6.07 -9.68 -21.59
C LEU A 155 -5.84 -11.07 -21.01
N LEU A 156 -6.61 -12.04 -21.53
CA LEU A 156 -6.39 -13.45 -21.29
C LEU A 156 -6.28 -14.14 -22.64
N SER A 157 -5.15 -14.77 -22.92
CA SER A 157 -5.03 -15.68 -24.06
C SER A 157 -5.47 -17.10 -23.70
N SER A 158 -5.42 -17.43 -22.40
CA SER A 158 -5.69 -18.74 -21.83
C SER A 158 -6.21 -18.67 -20.39
N ARG A 159 -6.77 -19.78 -19.91
CA ARG A 159 -7.14 -20.02 -18.50
C ARG A 159 -6.61 -21.38 -18.03
N GLY A 160 -5.93 -21.39 -16.89
CA GLY A 160 -5.45 -22.60 -16.22
C GLY A 160 -3.93 -22.79 -16.27
N CYS A 161 -3.43 -23.80 -15.56
CA CYS A 161 -2.02 -24.20 -15.50
C CYS A 161 -1.93 -25.68 -15.14
N LYS A 162 -1.06 -26.44 -15.82
CA LYS A 162 -0.88 -27.89 -15.57
C LYS A 162 0.23 -28.22 -14.56
N HIS A 163 1.03 -27.23 -14.16
CA HIS A 163 2.18 -27.43 -13.26
C HIS A 163 1.74 -27.61 -11.81
N VAL A 164 2.42 -28.46 -11.05
CA VAL A 164 1.96 -28.96 -9.75
C VAL A 164 2.60 -28.25 -8.54
N CYS A 165 2.87 -26.94 -8.64
CA CYS A 165 3.42 -26.15 -7.54
C CYS A 165 2.49 -26.24 -6.31
N ARG A 166 3.03 -26.67 -5.16
CA ARG A 166 2.23 -27.10 -3.99
C ARG A 166 1.53 -25.96 -3.26
N PHE A 167 2.06 -24.75 -3.36
CA PHE A 167 1.46 -23.52 -2.84
C PHE A 167 0.32 -22.98 -3.73
N CYS A 168 0.26 -23.38 -5.00
CA CYS A 168 -0.63 -22.78 -5.98
C CYS A 168 -2.01 -23.47 -6.01
N ILE A 169 -3.07 -22.67 -6.15
CA ILE A 169 -4.45 -23.16 -6.29
C ILE A 169 -4.84 -23.42 -7.75
N THR A 170 -4.22 -22.71 -8.70
CA THR A 170 -4.60 -22.68 -10.13
C THR A 170 -4.79 -24.06 -10.76
N PRO A 171 -3.88 -25.04 -10.58
CA PRO A 171 -4.03 -26.36 -11.18
C PRO A 171 -5.29 -27.09 -10.71
N ARG A 172 -5.72 -26.83 -9.47
CA ARG A 172 -6.96 -27.40 -8.94
C ARG A 172 -8.20 -26.69 -9.52
N LEU A 173 -8.15 -25.36 -9.67
CA LEU A 173 -9.26 -24.58 -10.25
C LEU A 173 -9.59 -25.06 -11.67
N CYS A 174 -8.57 -25.43 -12.45
CA CYS A 174 -8.72 -25.82 -13.85
C CYS A 174 -8.62 -27.34 -14.11
N GLY A 175 -8.56 -28.17 -13.06
CA GLY A 175 -8.39 -29.63 -13.22
C GLY A 175 -7.10 -30.03 -13.95
N GLY A 176 -6.04 -29.22 -13.84
CA GLY A 176 -4.74 -29.43 -14.48
C GLY A 176 -4.72 -29.19 -16.00
N LYS A 177 -5.76 -28.55 -16.55
CA LYS A 177 -5.88 -28.25 -17.99
C LYS A 177 -5.66 -26.77 -18.27
N VAL A 178 -5.24 -26.48 -19.49
CA VAL A 178 -5.17 -25.12 -20.02
C VAL A 178 -6.14 -25.01 -21.18
N ARG A 179 -7.03 -24.02 -21.10
CA ARG A 179 -8.05 -23.70 -22.11
C ARG A 179 -7.65 -22.40 -22.78
N TYR A 180 -7.94 -22.24 -24.07
CA TYR A 180 -7.46 -21.10 -24.85
C TYR A 180 -8.62 -20.36 -25.50
N HIS A 181 -8.47 -19.04 -25.64
CA HIS A 181 -9.20 -18.28 -26.65
C HIS A 181 -8.56 -18.53 -28.03
N SER A 182 -9.31 -18.35 -29.12
CA SER A 182 -8.68 -18.38 -30.45
C SER A 182 -7.69 -17.22 -30.60
N ILE A 183 -6.64 -17.45 -31.40
CA ILE A 183 -5.66 -16.40 -31.74
C ILE A 183 -6.37 -15.21 -32.41
N ASP A 184 -7.32 -15.49 -33.31
CA ASP A 184 -8.11 -14.48 -34.01
C ASP A 184 -8.84 -13.55 -33.03
N ARG A 185 -9.53 -14.12 -32.03
CA ARG A 185 -10.19 -13.33 -31.00
C ARG A 185 -9.20 -12.49 -30.21
N VAL A 186 -8.12 -13.08 -29.70
CA VAL A 186 -7.15 -12.36 -28.85
C VAL A 186 -6.59 -11.15 -29.60
N VAL A 187 -6.17 -11.32 -30.86
CA VAL A 187 -5.62 -10.20 -31.64
C VAL A 187 -6.71 -9.20 -32.04
N SER A 188 -7.95 -9.64 -32.29
CA SER A 188 -9.08 -8.73 -32.54
C SER A 188 -9.41 -7.86 -31.32
N GLU A 189 -9.34 -8.43 -30.11
CA GLU A 189 -9.47 -7.66 -28.86
C GLU A 189 -8.36 -6.62 -28.75
N MET A 190 -7.11 -6.99 -29.04
CA MET A 190 -5.97 -6.06 -29.01
C MET A 190 -6.12 -4.93 -30.04
N GLU A 191 -6.54 -5.25 -31.26
CA GLU A 191 -6.78 -4.28 -32.33
C GLU A 191 -7.88 -3.28 -31.95
N PHE A 192 -9.01 -3.78 -31.44
CA PHE A 192 -10.08 -2.94 -30.93
C PHE A 192 -9.61 -2.03 -29.80
N LEU A 193 -8.92 -2.58 -28.80
CA LEU A 193 -8.43 -1.83 -27.65
C LEU A 193 -7.44 -0.73 -28.07
N ALA A 194 -6.49 -1.05 -28.96
CA ALA A 194 -5.59 -0.06 -29.52
C ALA A 194 -6.34 1.05 -30.26
N SER A 195 -7.40 0.70 -31.02
CA SER A 195 -8.19 1.67 -31.78
C SER A 195 -8.94 2.70 -30.90
N ILE A 196 -9.20 2.37 -29.64
CA ILE A 196 -9.85 3.27 -28.67
C ILE A 196 -8.87 3.94 -27.70
N GLY A 197 -7.56 3.87 -27.98
CA GLY A 197 -6.53 4.56 -27.23
C GLY A 197 -5.96 3.80 -26.04
N ILE A 198 -6.15 2.47 -25.95
CA ILE A 198 -5.35 1.66 -25.02
C ILE A 198 -3.90 1.60 -25.54
N GLU A 199 -2.97 1.99 -24.67
CA GLU A 199 -1.56 2.14 -24.99
C GLU A 199 -0.74 0.90 -24.64
N ARG A 200 -1.21 0.05 -23.72
CA ARG A 200 -0.50 -1.14 -23.26
C ARG A 200 -1.43 -2.30 -22.91
N PHE A 201 -0.97 -3.54 -23.10
CA PHE A 201 -1.67 -4.74 -22.66
C PHE A 201 -0.99 -5.44 -21.48
N TRP A 202 -1.77 -6.08 -20.62
CA TRP A 202 -1.30 -6.96 -19.56
C TRP A 202 -1.91 -8.35 -19.75
N PHE A 203 -1.12 -9.35 -20.09
CA PHE A 203 -1.60 -10.73 -20.17
C PHE A 203 -1.65 -11.38 -18.78
N ALA A 204 -2.85 -11.67 -18.29
CA ALA A 204 -3.09 -12.28 -16.97
C ALA A 204 -3.03 -13.83 -16.97
N ASP A 205 -2.59 -14.42 -18.09
CA ASP A 205 -2.30 -15.84 -18.23
C ASP A 205 -1.32 -16.30 -17.14
N PRO A 206 -1.59 -17.41 -16.41
CA PRO A 206 -0.63 -17.95 -15.45
C PRO A 206 0.72 -18.31 -16.09
N ASN A 207 0.68 -18.79 -17.34
CA ASN A 207 1.83 -19.04 -18.19
C ASN A 207 1.49 -18.63 -19.63
N PHE A 208 1.95 -17.47 -20.07
CA PHE A 208 1.68 -16.99 -21.44
C PHE A 208 2.26 -17.93 -22.50
N THR A 209 3.39 -18.59 -22.20
CA THR A 209 4.12 -19.45 -23.14
C THR A 209 3.88 -20.96 -22.93
N GLU A 210 2.79 -21.34 -22.25
CA GLU A 210 2.45 -22.74 -21.96
C GLU A 210 2.45 -23.65 -23.20
N ASP A 211 1.91 -23.14 -24.31
CA ASP A 211 2.02 -23.75 -25.64
C ASP A 211 2.89 -22.84 -26.52
N LYS A 212 4.15 -23.23 -26.67
CA LYS A 212 5.16 -22.49 -27.42
C LYS A 212 4.75 -22.25 -28.88
N GLU A 213 4.25 -23.27 -29.58
CA GLU A 213 3.88 -23.16 -30.99
C GLU A 213 2.67 -22.24 -31.19
N ARG A 214 1.66 -22.34 -30.32
CA ARG A 214 0.54 -21.40 -30.29
C ARG A 214 1.02 -19.98 -30.02
N THR A 215 1.96 -19.81 -29.09
CA THR A 215 2.50 -18.50 -28.74
C THR A 215 3.19 -17.85 -29.96
N PHE A 216 4.03 -18.59 -30.69
CA PHE A 216 4.61 -18.09 -31.95
C PHE A 216 3.54 -17.60 -32.92
N ARG A 217 2.50 -18.40 -33.17
CA ARG A 217 1.40 -18.02 -34.06
C ARG A 217 0.63 -16.79 -33.57
N LEU A 218 0.43 -16.65 -32.26
CA LEU A 218 -0.22 -15.48 -31.66
C LEU A 218 0.61 -14.21 -31.89
N LEU A 219 1.92 -14.28 -31.65
CA LEU A 219 2.84 -13.16 -31.84
C LEU A 219 2.99 -12.78 -33.31
N GLU A 220 3.07 -13.77 -34.21
CA GLU A 220 3.06 -13.55 -35.66
C GLU A 220 1.77 -12.88 -36.12
N GLU A 221 0.61 -13.31 -35.60
CA GLU A 221 -0.67 -12.69 -35.94
C GLU A 221 -0.77 -11.24 -35.45
N LYS A 222 -0.29 -10.95 -34.23
CA LYS A 222 -0.19 -9.57 -33.71
C LYS A 222 0.64 -8.68 -34.63
N ILE A 223 1.81 -9.16 -35.04
CA ILE A 223 2.72 -8.46 -35.96
C ILE A 223 2.04 -8.27 -37.33
N ARG A 224 1.42 -9.33 -37.87
CA ARG A 224 0.75 -9.31 -39.18
C ARG A 224 -0.39 -8.29 -39.23
N ARG A 225 -1.14 -8.12 -38.13
CA ARG A 225 -2.21 -7.11 -38.03
C ARG A 225 -1.72 -5.71 -37.66
N GLY A 226 -0.41 -5.53 -37.44
CA GLY A 226 0.16 -4.22 -37.15
C GLY A 226 -0.26 -3.65 -35.79
N VAL A 227 -0.61 -4.51 -34.82
CA VAL A 227 -0.97 -4.05 -33.48
C VAL A 227 0.30 -3.64 -32.72
N ALA A 228 0.60 -2.34 -32.70
CA ALA A 228 1.87 -1.80 -32.20
C ALA A 228 1.98 -1.71 -30.67
N ALA A 229 0.86 -1.62 -29.95
CA ALA A 229 0.87 -1.43 -28.49
C ALA A 229 1.70 -2.51 -27.77
N PRO A 230 2.57 -2.12 -26.83
CA PRO A 230 3.40 -3.05 -26.07
C PRO A 230 2.59 -3.87 -25.06
N PHE A 231 3.22 -4.92 -24.54
CA PHE A 231 2.56 -5.77 -23.55
C PHE A 231 3.50 -6.37 -22.52
N TRP A 232 2.95 -6.50 -21.30
CA TRP A 232 3.51 -7.29 -20.21
C TRP A 232 3.00 -8.73 -20.30
N CYS A 233 3.86 -9.72 -20.04
CA CYS A 233 3.45 -11.11 -19.88
C CYS A 233 4.28 -11.82 -18.79
N GLN A 234 3.76 -12.95 -18.29
CA GLN A 234 4.47 -13.80 -17.35
C GLN A 234 4.55 -15.25 -17.84
N THR A 235 5.60 -15.95 -17.44
CA THR A 235 5.75 -17.37 -17.72
C THR A 235 6.68 -18.07 -16.73
N ARG A 236 6.81 -19.39 -16.86
CA ARG A 236 7.89 -20.13 -16.21
C ARG A 236 9.13 -20.13 -17.09
N THR A 237 10.29 -20.12 -16.44
CA THR A 237 11.59 -20.11 -17.13
C THR A 237 11.83 -21.33 -18.02
N ASP A 238 11.27 -22.49 -17.67
CA ASP A 238 11.40 -23.74 -18.43
C ASP A 238 10.43 -23.84 -19.62
N LEU A 239 9.59 -22.82 -19.84
CA LEU A 239 8.65 -22.73 -20.97
C LEU A 239 9.10 -21.72 -22.03
N ILE A 240 10.34 -21.23 -21.94
CA ILE A 240 10.86 -20.19 -22.83
C ILE A 240 12.33 -20.45 -23.18
N ASP A 241 12.72 -19.98 -24.37
CA ASP A 241 14.10 -19.98 -24.84
C ASP A 241 14.42 -18.67 -25.60
N ALA A 242 15.66 -18.54 -26.05
CA ALA A 242 16.15 -17.34 -26.72
C ALA A 242 15.37 -16.97 -27.99
N ASP A 243 14.87 -17.96 -28.75
CA ASP A 243 14.10 -17.72 -29.97
C ASP A 243 12.71 -17.16 -29.64
N LEU A 244 12.04 -17.70 -28.63
CA LEU A 244 10.76 -17.17 -28.19
C LEU A 244 10.92 -15.79 -27.54
N LEU A 245 11.97 -15.54 -26.77
CA LEU A 245 12.29 -14.20 -26.23
C LEU A 245 12.47 -13.17 -27.36
N ARG A 246 13.20 -13.54 -28.42
CA ARG A 246 13.37 -12.67 -29.60
C ARG A 246 12.03 -12.38 -30.27
N LYS A 247 11.18 -13.39 -30.44
CA LYS A 247 9.85 -13.22 -31.04
C LYS A 247 8.92 -12.37 -30.16
N LEU A 248 8.99 -12.51 -28.83
CA LEU A 248 8.26 -11.66 -27.89
C LEU A 248 8.67 -10.19 -28.05
N LYS A 249 9.97 -9.90 -28.07
CA LYS A 249 10.47 -8.54 -28.26
C LYS A 249 10.06 -7.97 -29.62
N GLU A 250 10.19 -8.75 -30.70
CA GLU A 250 9.75 -8.38 -32.05
C GLU A 250 8.26 -8.04 -32.10
N ALA A 251 7.43 -8.79 -31.38
CA ALA A 251 6.00 -8.54 -31.26
C ALA A 251 5.66 -7.38 -30.32
N GLY A 252 6.64 -6.73 -29.68
CA GLY A 252 6.43 -5.57 -28.82
C GLY A 252 6.25 -5.89 -27.33
N ALA A 253 6.67 -7.05 -26.84
CA ALA A 253 6.78 -7.26 -25.39
C ALA A 253 7.75 -6.21 -24.82
N ASP A 254 7.36 -5.54 -23.74
CA ASP A 254 8.20 -4.59 -23.01
C ASP A 254 8.76 -5.19 -21.73
N THR A 255 7.96 -5.99 -21.04
CA THR A 255 8.30 -6.65 -19.78
C THR A 255 7.94 -8.14 -19.83
N ILE A 256 8.84 -8.98 -19.32
CA ILE A 256 8.55 -10.40 -19.03
C ILE A 256 8.82 -10.72 -17.57
N ALA A 257 7.83 -11.33 -16.92
CA ALA A 257 7.96 -11.79 -15.54
C ALA A 257 8.16 -13.30 -15.44
N PHE A 258 9.03 -13.75 -14.53
CA PHE A 258 9.23 -15.17 -14.23
C PHE A 258 8.88 -15.51 -12.80
N GLY A 259 8.23 -16.66 -12.59
CA GLY A 259 8.02 -17.20 -11.25
C GLY A 259 9.30 -17.85 -10.71
N LEU A 260 10.12 -17.11 -9.96
CA LEU A 260 11.32 -17.61 -9.25
C LEU A 260 10.92 -18.36 -7.98
N GLU A 261 10.04 -17.79 -7.18
CA GLU A 261 9.65 -18.19 -5.83
C GLU A 261 10.78 -18.10 -4.80
N SER A 262 11.90 -18.82 -4.99
CA SER A 262 13.06 -18.80 -4.10
C SER A 262 14.36 -19.01 -4.88
N GLY A 263 15.45 -18.39 -4.42
CA GLY A 263 16.81 -18.62 -4.92
C GLY A 263 17.48 -19.86 -4.32
N SER A 264 16.80 -20.60 -3.43
CA SER A 264 17.33 -21.81 -2.80
C SER A 264 16.82 -23.09 -3.50
N PRO A 265 17.70 -23.92 -4.10
CA PRO A 265 17.28 -25.13 -4.82
C PRO A 265 16.47 -26.13 -3.98
N HIS A 266 16.81 -26.33 -2.69
CA HIS A 266 16.05 -27.27 -1.86
C HIS A 266 14.66 -26.74 -1.50
N VAL A 267 14.51 -25.41 -1.36
CA VAL A 267 13.22 -24.76 -1.10
C VAL A 267 12.31 -24.92 -2.32
N LEU A 268 12.85 -24.70 -3.54
CA LEU A 268 12.13 -24.95 -4.79
C LEU A 268 11.63 -26.40 -4.92
N GLN A 269 12.49 -27.36 -4.59
CA GLN A 269 12.12 -28.77 -4.56
C GLN A 269 10.96 -29.05 -3.60
N LYS A 270 10.99 -28.49 -2.38
CA LYS A 270 9.92 -28.62 -1.39
C LYS A 270 8.63 -27.92 -1.83
N ALA A 271 8.72 -26.80 -2.53
CA ALA A 271 7.60 -26.10 -3.15
C ALA A 271 6.97 -26.86 -4.34
N GLY A 272 7.64 -27.90 -4.85
CA GLY A 272 7.23 -28.59 -6.08
C GLY A 272 7.44 -27.72 -7.32
N LYS A 273 8.36 -26.75 -7.26
CA LYS A 273 8.75 -25.89 -8.38
C LYS A 273 10.01 -26.49 -9.01
N GLN A 274 9.83 -27.18 -10.13
CA GLN A 274 10.93 -27.78 -10.88
C GLN A 274 11.42 -26.76 -11.91
N ILE A 275 12.40 -25.94 -11.54
CA ILE A 275 13.08 -24.99 -12.43
C ILE A 275 14.58 -25.00 -12.11
N GLU A 276 15.40 -24.70 -13.12
CA GLU A 276 16.85 -24.56 -12.95
C GLU A 276 17.23 -23.07 -12.86
N LEU A 277 17.94 -22.68 -11.80
CA LEU A 277 18.32 -21.28 -11.57
C LEU A 277 19.29 -20.74 -12.64
N ASP A 278 20.17 -21.60 -13.16
CA ASP A 278 21.10 -21.23 -14.23
C ASP A 278 20.35 -20.94 -15.53
N GLN A 279 19.34 -21.74 -15.87
CA GLN A 279 18.47 -21.48 -17.03
C GLN A 279 17.73 -20.14 -16.89
N LEU A 280 17.23 -19.84 -15.69
CA LEU A 280 16.63 -18.53 -15.40
C LEU A 280 17.64 -17.38 -15.58
N ARG A 281 18.87 -17.54 -15.10
CA ARG A 281 19.95 -16.55 -15.29
C ARG A 281 20.21 -16.30 -16.77
N GLU A 282 20.32 -17.36 -17.59
CA GLU A 282 20.51 -17.25 -19.03
C GLU A 282 19.34 -16.56 -19.75
N ASN A 283 18.10 -16.90 -19.36
CA ASN A 283 16.90 -16.29 -19.92
C ASN A 283 16.81 -14.80 -19.58
N ILE A 284 17.12 -14.41 -18.35
CA ILE A 284 17.16 -13.00 -17.94
C ILE A 284 18.25 -12.23 -18.67
N HIS A 285 19.46 -12.80 -18.77
CA HIS A 285 20.55 -12.17 -19.52
C HIS A 285 20.15 -11.95 -20.99
N THR A 286 19.54 -12.96 -21.61
CA THR A 286 19.03 -12.86 -23.00
C THR A 286 17.94 -11.81 -23.12
N ALA A 287 16.98 -11.79 -22.20
CA ALA A 287 15.89 -10.81 -22.19
C ALA A 287 16.42 -9.37 -22.05
N LYS A 288 17.35 -9.13 -21.12
CA LYS A 288 18.00 -7.82 -20.94
C LYS A 288 18.79 -7.40 -22.18
N ALA A 289 19.53 -8.31 -22.80
CA ALA A 289 20.27 -8.03 -24.04
C ALA A 289 19.34 -7.66 -25.22
N LEU A 290 18.10 -8.13 -25.21
CA LEU A 290 17.05 -7.76 -26.18
C LEU A 290 16.33 -6.45 -25.80
N GLY A 291 16.65 -5.84 -24.65
CA GLY A 291 15.97 -4.65 -24.13
C GLY A 291 14.56 -4.96 -23.60
N LEU A 292 14.35 -6.14 -23.02
CA LEU A 292 13.16 -6.47 -22.23
C LEU A 292 13.43 -6.14 -20.76
N GLU A 293 12.45 -5.51 -20.11
CA GLU A 293 12.40 -5.46 -18.66
C GLU A 293 12.09 -6.85 -18.11
N THR A 294 12.65 -7.16 -16.94
CA THR A 294 12.50 -8.47 -16.31
C THR A 294 12.06 -8.31 -14.87
N GLU A 295 11.03 -9.07 -14.49
CA GLU A 295 10.50 -9.13 -13.12
C GLU A 295 10.53 -10.56 -12.60
N LEU A 296 10.70 -10.75 -11.29
CA LEU A 296 10.78 -12.08 -10.69
C LEU A 296 9.83 -12.23 -9.51
N PHE A 297 8.76 -13.01 -9.64
CA PHE A 297 7.92 -13.32 -8.48
C PHE A 297 8.71 -14.13 -7.47
N SER A 298 8.76 -13.66 -6.23
CA SER A 298 9.35 -14.38 -5.10
C SER A 298 8.36 -14.47 -3.95
N ILE A 299 8.48 -15.53 -3.16
CA ILE A 299 7.68 -15.75 -1.96
C ILE A 299 8.58 -16.26 -0.84
N PHE A 300 8.27 -15.91 0.40
CA PHE A 300 8.95 -16.44 1.58
C PHE A 300 7.99 -17.14 2.52
N GLY A 301 8.51 -17.85 3.52
CA GLY A 301 7.69 -18.65 4.41
C GLY A 301 7.35 -20.02 3.82
N LEU A 302 8.15 -20.50 2.87
CA LEU A 302 7.97 -21.81 2.25
C LEU A 302 8.41 -22.95 3.19
N PRO A 303 7.84 -24.15 3.05
CA PRO A 303 8.27 -25.33 3.82
C PRO A 303 9.77 -25.61 3.73
N GLY A 304 10.42 -25.61 4.89
CA GLY A 304 11.86 -25.90 5.00
C GLY A 304 12.79 -24.78 4.58
N GLU A 305 12.26 -23.59 4.29
CA GLU A 305 13.03 -22.37 4.08
C GLU A 305 13.55 -21.81 5.42
N THR A 306 14.76 -21.30 5.41
CA THR A 306 15.38 -20.61 6.55
C THR A 306 15.60 -19.13 6.24
N VAL A 307 15.92 -18.33 7.25
CA VAL A 307 16.31 -16.92 7.05
C VAL A 307 17.53 -16.80 6.11
N GLU A 308 18.40 -17.81 6.07
CA GLU A 308 19.56 -17.81 5.18
C GLU A 308 19.18 -18.09 3.72
N ASP A 309 18.21 -18.98 3.48
CA ASP A 309 17.66 -19.20 2.13
C ASP A 309 17.01 -17.94 1.55
N VAL A 310 16.39 -17.13 2.41
CA VAL A 310 15.86 -15.82 2.02
C VAL A 310 16.99 -14.88 1.62
N ARG A 311 18.11 -14.84 2.36
CA ARG A 311 19.29 -14.05 1.96
C ARG A 311 19.85 -14.52 0.63
N LEU A 312 19.98 -15.83 0.41
CA LEU A 312 20.37 -16.39 -0.88
C LEU A 312 19.44 -15.93 -2.02
N THR A 313 18.13 -15.84 -1.75
CA THR A 313 17.16 -15.33 -2.72
C THR A 313 17.40 -13.85 -3.03
N MET A 314 17.62 -13.01 -2.02
CA MET A 314 17.95 -11.59 -2.22
C MET A 314 19.28 -11.40 -2.95
N GLU A 315 20.30 -12.18 -2.61
CA GLU A 315 21.60 -12.19 -3.28
C GLU A 315 21.47 -12.63 -4.74
N PHE A 316 20.63 -13.62 -5.02
CA PHE A 316 20.34 -14.05 -6.39
C PHE A 316 19.70 -12.92 -7.20
N LEU A 317 18.68 -12.23 -6.66
CA LEU A 317 18.07 -11.06 -7.32
C LEU A 317 19.10 -9.95 -7.61
N ARG A 318 19.96 -9.63 -6.63
CA ARG A 318 21.03 -8.64 -6.78
C ARG A 318 22.05 -9.06 -7.84
N SER A 319 22.43 -10.34 -7.87
CA SER A 319 23.38 -10.87 -8.87
C SER A 319 22.87 -10.78 -10.30
N LEU A 320 21.54 -10.71 -10.46
CA LEU A 320 20.87 -10.55 -11.73
C LEU A 320 20.60 -9.07 -12.07
N GLU A 321 20.99 -8.14 -11.21
CA GLU A 321 20.65 -6.71 -11.30
C GLU A 321 19.13 -6.51 -11.47
N ILE A 322 18.34 -7.27 -10.70
CA ILE A 322 16.88 -7.14 -10.66
C ILE A 322 16.53 -6.30 -9.43
N PRO A 323 15.82 -5.17 -9.61
CA PRO A 323 15.42 -4.31 -8.50
C PRO A 323 14.46 -5.05 -7.56
N ILE A 324 14.67 -4.94 -6.25
CA ILE A 324 13.75 -5.51 -5.25
C ILE A 324 12.61 -4.53 -5.02
N GLN A 325 11.57 -4.66 -5.83
CA GLN A 325 10.35 -3.83 -5.76
C GLN A 325 9.18 -4.56 -6.43
N SER A 326 7.95 -4.15 -6.13
CA SER A 326 6.73 -4.67 -6.77
C SER A 326 6.72 -6.22 -6.78
N ASN A 327 6.59 -6.85 -7.96
CA ASN A 327 6.62 -8.30 -8.17
C ASN A 327 7.93 -8.97 -7.73
N SER A 328 9.06 -8.26 -7.82
CA SER A 328 10.38 -8.70 -7.35
C SER A 328 10.58 -8.51 -5.84
N GLY A 329 9.66 -7.82 -5.17
CA GLY A 329 9.53 -7.84 -3.72
C GLY A 329 8.83 -9.12 -3.26
N SER A 330 9.36 -9.78 -2.24
CA SER A 330 8.78 -11.04 -1.78
C SER A 330 7.58 -10.83 -0.87
N GLN A 331 6.59 -11.71 -1.02
CA GLN A 331 5.42 -11.77 -0.16
C GLN A 331 5.46 -13.06 0.67
N GLN A 332 4.89 -13.03 1.87
CA GLN A 332 4.72 -14.27 2.62
C GLN A 332 3.74 -15.17 1.86
N MET A 333 4.10 -16.44 1.71
CA MET A 333 3.22 -17.45 1.13
C MET A 333 1.88 -17.43 1.88
N GLN A 334 0.79 -17.47 1.11
CA GLN A 334 -0.55 -17.54 1.64
C GLN A 334 -1.06 -18.98 1.55
N LEU A 335 -1.56 -19.51 2.66
CA LEU A 335 -2.24 -20.80 2.70
C LEU A 335 -3.69 -20.66 2.21
N TYR A 336 -3.85 -20.52 0.90
CA TYR A 336 -5.15 -20.44 0.26
C TYR A 336 -5.92 -21.75 0.32
N PHE A 337 -7.24 -21.64 0.40
CA PHE A 337 -8.13 -22.80 0.34
C PHE A 337 -7.81 -23.70 -0.85
N GLY A 338 -7.64 -24.97 -0.56
CA GLY A 338 -7.54 -26.00 -1.58
C GLY A 338 -6.17 -26.16 -2.25
N SER A 339 -5.18 -25.33 -1.89
CA SER A 339 -3.76 -25.60 -2.17
C SER A 339 -3.31 -26.94 -1.54
N VAL A 340 -2.17 -27.48 -1.96
CA VAL A 340 -1.65 -28.73 -1.36
C VAL A 340 -1.18 -28.49 0.07
N PHE A 341 -0.57 -27.34 0.32
CA PHE A 341 -0.09 -26.95 1.64
C PHE A 341 -1.21 -26.70 2.65
N GLU A 342 -2.34 -26.12 2.24
CA GLU A 342 -3.47 -25.88 3.16
C GLU A 342 -4.22 -27.17 3.54
N ARG A 343 -4.29 -28.17 2.64
CA ARG A 343 -4.98 -29.43 2.92
C ARG A 343 -4.19 -30.41 3.79
N HIS A 344 -2.87 -30.35 3.74
CA HIS A 344 -1.98 -31.26 4.45
C HIS A 344 -0.80 -30.52 5.10
N PRO A 345 -1.05 -29.46 5.89
CA PRO A 345 0.01 -28.61 6.44
C PRO A 345 1.01 -29.42 7.27
N GLU A 346 0.53 -30.44 7.99
CA GLU A 346 1.34 -31.34 8.82
C GLU A 346 2.41 -32.09 8.04
N LYS A 347 2.15 -32.47 6.78
CA LYS A 347 3.11 -33.21 5.94
C LYS A 347 4.26 -32.34 5.45
N PHE A 348 4.09 -31.03 5.50
CA PHE A 348 5.08 -30.06 5.03
C PHE A 348 5.70 -29.27 6.18
N GLY A 349 5.44 -29.66 7.44
CA GLY A 349 5.94 -28.94 8.60
C GLY A 349 5.37 -27.54 8.70
N ILE A 350 4.12 -27.33 8.28
CA ILE A 350 3.40 -26.08 8.43
C ILE A 350 2.49 -26.20 9.64
N VAL A 351 2.52 -25.21 10.53
CA VAL A 351 1.74 -25.17 11.76
C VAL A 351 0.89 -23.89 11.75
N PRO A 352 -0.39 -23.97 11.36
CA PRO A 352 -1.31 -22.83 11.47
C PRO A 352 -1.37 -22.32 12.92
N ILE A 353 -1.35 -20.99 13.09
CA ILE A 353 -1.47 -20.36 14.41
C ILE A 353 -2.93 -20.53 14.89
N PRO A 354 -3.17 -21.06 16.10
CA PRO A 354 -4.52 -21.21 16.63
C PRO A 354 -5.18 -19.85 16.89
N GLU A 355 -6.17 -19.48 16.07
CA GLU A 355 -6.97 -18.26 16.25
C GLU A 355 -8.42 -18.47 15.80
N TYR A 356 -9.31 -17.55 16.19
CA TYR A 356 -10.66 -17.56 15.63
C TYR A 356 -10.60 -17.18 14.16
N ARG A 357 -11.09 -18.09 13.31
CA ARG A 357 -11.14 -17.90 11.87
C ARG A 357 -12.51 -18.37 11.35
N PRO A 358 -13.33 -17.45 10.82
CA PRO A 358 -14.58 -17.82 10.14
C PRO A 358 -14.33 -18.82 9.02
N SER A 359 -15.29 -19.69 8.75
CA SER A 359 -15.15 -20.75 7.75
C SER A 359 -14.97 -20.24 6.31
N TYR A 360 -15.28 -18.95 6.07
CA TYR A 360 -15.06 -18.28 4.79
C TYR A 360 -13.65 -17.68 4.59
N LEU A 361 -12.75 -17.77 5.58
CA LEU A 361 -11.36 -17.32 5.52
C LEU A 361 -10.38 -18.50 5.62
N SER A 362 -9.35 -18.52 4.78
CA SER A 362 -8.28 -19.52 4.88
C SER A 362 -7.24 -19.08 5.93
N VAL A 363 -6.20 -19.90 6.18
CA VAL A 363 -5.15 -19.58 7.17
C VAL A 363 -4.40 -18.30 6.74
N GLY A 364 -4.28 -18.04 5.44
CA GLY A 364 -3.50 -16.91 4.93
C GLY A 364 -2.05 -17.01 5.36
N GLU A 365 -1.53 -15.95 5.98
CA GLU A 365 -0.15 -15.86 6.50
C GLU A 365 0.01 -16.26 7.97
N ASN A 366 -1.07 -16.63 8.65
CA ASN A 366 -1.06 -16.90 10.10
C ASN A 366 -0.64 -18.35 10.38
N TYR A 367 0.61 -18.65 10.08
CA TYR A 367 1.23 -19.96 10.32
C TYR A 367 2.72 -19.84 10.60
N GLU A 368 3.28 -20.89 11.17
CA GLU A 368 4.72 -21.12 11.31
C GLU A 368 5.15 -22.29 10.43
N THR A 369 6.45 -22.40 10.17
CA THR A 369 7.03 -23.59 9.56
C THR A 369 7.94 -24.30 10.55
N SER A 370 8.30 -25.55 10.26
CA SER A 370 9.27 -26.31 11.06
C SER A 370 10.65 -25.66 11.15
N THR A 371 10.93 -24.66 10.30
CA THR A 371 12.22 -23.97 10.19
C THR A 371 12.14 -22.48 10.49
N MET A 372 10.95 -21.89 10.56
CA MET A 372 10.75 -20.47 10.87
C MET A 372 9.57 -20.28 11.81
N SER A 373 9.86 -19.70 12.98
CA SER A 373 8.84 -19.22 13.91
C SER A 373 8.14 -17.96 13.39
N SER A 374 7.06 -17.55 14.06
CA SER A 374 6.40 -16.26 13.80
C SER A 374 7.39 -15.09 13.88
N ARG A 375 8.37 -15.16 14.79
CA ARG A 375 9.41 -14.12 14.93
C ARG A 375 10.34 -14.10 13.72
N ASP A 376 10.71 -15.27 13.19
CA ASP A 376 11.57 -15.38 12.01
C ASP A 376 10.86 -14.86 10.75
N LEU A 377 9.56 -15.16 10.59
CA LEU A 377 8.76 -14.66 9.48
C LEU A 377 8.64 -13.12 9.51
N VAL A 378 8.44 -12.53 10.69
CA VAL A 378 8.46 -11.06 10.86
C VAL A 378 9.83 -10.49 10.50
N LYS A 379 10.91 -11.12 10.97
CA LYS A 379 12.28 -10.73 10.63
C LYS A 379 12.52 -10.76 9.12
N VAL A 380 12.10 -11.83 8.43
CA VAL A 380 12.21 -11.96 6.97
C VAL A 380 11.45 -10.83 6.26
N ARG A 381 10.22 -10.55 6.68
CA ARG A 381 9.43 -9.43 6.15
C ARG A 381 10.16 -8.10 6.29
N ASN A 382 10.76 -7.87 7.46
CA ASN A 382 11.56 -6.67 7.74
C ASN A 382 12.82 -6.60 6.86
N LEU A 383 13.49 -7.73 6.60
CA LEU A 383 14.62 -7.77 5.67
C LEU A 383 14.21 -7.40 4.24
N TRP A 384 13.09 -7.91 3.75
CA TRP A 384 12.55 -7.54 2.43
C TRP A 384 12.16 -6.06 2.35
N ALA A 385 11.56 -5.52 3.41
CA ALA A 385 11.23 -4.09 3.49
C ALA A 385 12.49 -3.22 3.50
N LEU A 386 13.55 -3.62 4.21
CA LEU A 386 14.84 -2.91 4.23
C LEU A 386 15.56 -2.97 2.88
N ALA A 387 15.49 -4.10 2.18
CA ALA A 387 16.12 -4.30 0.88
C ALA A 387 15.35 -3.70 -0.31
N ASN A 388 14.15 -3.16 -0.06
CA ASN A 388 13.30 -2.59 -1.10
C ASN A 388 13.94 -1.32 -1.67
N GLU A 389 14.05 -1.20 -2.99
CA GLU A 389 14.72 -0.07 -3.64
C GLU A 389 14.00 1.27 -3.44
N GLN A 390 12.70 1.25 -3.18
CA GLN A 390 11.95 2.45 -2.78
C GLN A 390 12.48 3.00 -1.45
N MET A 391 12.93 2.14 -0.52
CA MET A 391 13.54 2.58 0.74
C MET A 391 14.79 3.43 0.47
N GLU A 392 15.67 2.95 -0.42
CA GLU A 392 16.89 3.66 -0.80
C GLU A 392 16.58 5.00 -1.47
N THR A 393 15.62 4.99 -2.41
CA THR A 393 15.14 6.19 -3.11
C THR A 393 14.62 7.24 -2.13
N ASP A 394 13.79 6.83 -1.16
CA ASP A 394 13.24 7.75 -0.17
C ASP A 394 14.29 8.32 0.76
N VAL A 395 15.27 7.51 1.20
CA VAL A 395 16.38 7.99 2.01
C VAL A 395 17.17 9.05 1.24
N TYR A 396 17.48 8.77 -0.04
CA TYR A 396 18.24 9.68 -0.89
C TYR A 396 17.52 11.01 -1.12
N TYR A 397 16.24 10.97 -1.48
CA TYR A 397 15.42 12.17 -1.71
C TYR A 397 14.81 12.76 -0.43
N LYS A 398 15.14 12.22 0.74
CA LYS A 398 14.63 12.65 2.06
C LYS A 398 13.11 12.65 2.15
N GLN A 399 12.49 11.65 1.53
CA GLN A 399 11.05 11.39 1.61
C GLN A 399 10.79 10.42 2.76
N ARG A 400 9.59 10.49 3.35
CA ARG A 400 9.13 9.55 4.41
C ARG A 400 10.15 9.36 5.55
N THR A 401 10.94 10.39 5.86
CA THR A 401 12.10 10.26 6.75
C THR A 401 11.72 9.76 8.15
N PHE A 402 10.57 10.21 8.67
CA PHE A 402 10.08 9.77 9.98
C PHE A 402 9.55 8.34 9.97
N GLU A 403 8.90 7.92 8.88
CA GLU A 403 8.45 6.54 8.67
C GLU A 403 9.64 5.58 8.59
N ILE A 404 10.70 5.96 7.89
CA ILE A 404 11.94 5.19 7.78
C ILE A 404 12.60 5.04 9.15
N LEU A 405 12.81 6.15 9.87
CA LEU A 405 13.40 6.10 11.20
C LEU A 405 12.55 5.30 12.18
N GLN A 406 11.23 5.45 12.12
CA GLN A 406 10.31 4.64 12.93
C GLN A 406 10.50 3.15 12.63
N PHE A 407 10.46 2.75 11.36
CA PHE A 407 10.64 1.37 10.93
C PHE A 407 11.97 0.80 11.43
N LEU A 408 13.08 1.52 11.26
CA LEU A 408 14.39 1.07 11.73
C LEU A 408 14.40 0.92 13.26
N LEU A 409 13.98 1.95 14.00
CA LEU A 409 14.03 1.94 15.46
C LEU A 409 13.14 0.85 16.08
N GLU A 410 11.96 0.59 15.51
CA GLU A 410 11.03 -0.45 15.98
C GLU A 410 11.51 -1.87 15.64
N ASN A 411 12.25 -2.04 14.54
CA ASN A 411 12.71 -3.34 14.07
C ASN A 411 14.22 -3.57 14.27
N ARG A 412 14.84 -2.81 15.18
CA ARG A 412 16.28 -2.90 15.50
C ARG A 412 16.75 -4.33 15.75
N GLN A 413 16.01 -5.09 16.55
CA GLN A 413 16.39 -6.47 16.91
C GLN A 413 16.54 -7.39 15.68
N ASP A 414 15.80 -7.09 14.61
CA ASP A 414 15.80 -7.87 13.37
C ASP A 414 16.90 -7.44 12.40
N LEU A 415 17.18 -6.14 12.39
CA LEU A 415 17.89 -5.47 11.29
C LEU A 415 19.26 -4.91 11.66
N GLU A 416 19.63 -4.77 12.94
CA GLU A 416 20.88 -4.08 13.35
C GLU A 416 22.17 -4.76 12.88
N LYS A 417 22.09 -5.97 12.34
CA LYS A 417 23.21 -6.69 11.72
C LYS A 417 23.40 -6.35 10.25
N GLU A 418 22.42 -5.71 9.62
CA GLU A 418 22.44 -5.38 8.20
C GLU A 418 23.11 -4.01 7.99
N PRO A 419 24.07 -3.86 7.05
CA PRO A 419 24.73 -2.58 6.79
C PRO A 419 23.75 -1.45 6.41
N SER A 420 22.76 -1.77 5.57
CA SER A 420 21.75 -0.81 5.10
C SER A 420 20.91 -0.23 6.24
N TYR A 421 20.67 -0.98 7.33
CA TYR A 421 19.96 -0.48 8.50
C TYR A 421 20.65 0.77 9.08
N HIS A 422 21.98 0.72 9.23
CA HIS A 422 22.72 1.84 9.79
C HIS A 422 22.97 2.95 8.76
N ALA A 423 23.24 2.60 7.50
CA ALA A 423 23.44 3.59 6.45
C ALA A 423 22.19 4.47 6.27
N TYR A 424 21.02 3.84 6.13
CA TYR A 424 19.75 4.54 5.99
C TYR A 424 19.39 5.31 7.26
N GLY A 425 19.58 4.71 8.43
CA GLY A 425 19.35 5.37 9.72
C GLY A 425 20.21 6.62 9.91
N ALA A 426 21.48 6.57 9.53
CA ALA A 426 22.39 7.71 9.57
C ALA A 426 21.96 8.83 8.63
N LEU A 427 21.72 8.52 7.35
CA LEU A 427 21.28 9.51 6.35
C LEU A 427 19.95 10.18 6.75
N ALA A 428 18.97 9.38 7.17
CA ALA A 428 17.67 9.87 7.61
C ALA A 428 17.79 10.73 8.89
N SER A 429 18.60 10.31 9.88
CA SER A 429 18.83 11.07 11.10
C SER A 429 19.53 12.40 10.84
N ALA A 430 20.49 12.41 9.91
CA ALA A 430 21.18 13.64 9.51
C ALA A 430 20.24 14.63 8.82
N ALA A 431 19.32 14.14 7.98
CA ALA A 431 18.35 14.98 7.27
C ALA A 431 17.47 15.82 8.22
N ILE A 432 17.13 15.28 9.40
CA ILE A 432 16.33 15.97 10.43
C ILE A 432 17.16 16.53 11.59
N GLU A 433 18.48 16.62 11.42
CA GLU A 433 19.45 17.08 12.42
C GLU A 433 19.31 16.39 13.80
N GLU A 434 19.00 15.10 13.80
CA GLU A 434 18.97 14.27 15.01
C GLU A 434 20.31 13.61 15.25
N TYR A 435 21.31 14.43 15.60
CA TYR A 435 22.70 13.98 15.69
C TYR A 435 22.94 12.88 16.73
N SER A 436 22.15 12.82 17.79
CA SER A 436 22.22 11.71 18.76
C SER A 436 21.83 10.35 18.16
N LEU A 437 20.87 10.32 17.23
CA LEU A 437 20.50 9.11 16.50
C LEU A 437 21.52 8.82 15.40
N LEU A 438 21.98 9.85 14.69
CA LEU A 438 23.07 9.72 13.71
C LEU A 438 24.30 9.04 14.34
N GLU A 439 24.75 9.51 15.50
CA GLU A 439 25.87 8.91 16.23
C GLU A 439 25.63 7.43 16.54
N GLN A 440 24.43 7.05 16.99
CA GLN A 440 24.09 5.65 17.30
C GLN A 440 24.17 4.75 16.06
N PHE A 441 23.64 5.20 14.91
CA PHE A 441 23.71 4.44 13.67
C PHE A 441 25.15 4.36 13.13
N LEU A 442 25.93 5.45 13.18
CA LEU A 442 27.34 5.41 12.76
C LEU A 442 28.19 4.48 13.65
N GLU A 443 27.97 4.48 14.97
CA GLU A 443 28.62 3.55 15.89
C GLU A 443 28.26 2.10 15.60
N GLY A 444 27.01 1.84 15.26
CA GLY A 444 26.54 0.51 14.86
C GLY A 444 27.18 0.06 13.55
N TYR A 445 27.27 0.97 12.57
CA TYR A 445 27.91 0.73 11.28
C TYR A 445 29.40 0.39 11.41
N GLU A 446 30.14 1.09 12.28
CA GLU A 446 31.57 0.81 12.56
C GLU A 446 31.82 -0.61 13.09
N ARG A 447 30.82 -1.23 13.73
CA ARG A 447 30.95 -2.58 14.31
C ARG A 447 30.71 -3.69 13.30
N ILE A 448 30.17 -3.39 12.12
CA ILE A 448 29.89 -4.40 11.10
C ILE A 448 31.18 -4.72 10.34
N PRO A 449 31.67 -5.97 10.35
CA PRO A 449 32.86 -6.36 9.61
C PRO A 449 32.52 -6.42 8.11
N LEU A 450 32.83 -5.34 7.41
CA LEU A 450 32.75 -5.25 5.96
C LEU A 450 34.14 -5.50 5.36
N HIS A 451 34.20 -6.17 4.22
CA HIS A 451 35.47 -6.47 3.55
C HIS A 451 36.11 -5.17 2.99
N GLN A 452 37.20 -4.73 3.62
CA GLN A 452 38.19 -3.74 3.13
C GLN A 452 37.71 -2.29 2.84
N ARG A 453 37.49 -1.46 3.89
CA ARG A 453 37.84 -0.01 4.04
C ARG A 453 37.15 0.58 5.29
N SER A 454 37.46 1.81 5.69
CA SER A 454 36.73 2.51 6.76
C SER A 454 35.41 3.07 6.20
N HIS A 455 34.33 2.29 6.34
CA HIS A 455 33.04 2.55 5.68
C HIS A 455 32.28 3.77 6.24
N THR A 456 32.45 4.09 7.52
CA THR A 456 31.80 5.25 8.16
C THR A 456 32.28 6.57 7.57
N LYS A 457 33.53 6.63 7.10
CA LYS A 457 34.07 7.82 6.43
C LYS A 457 33.36 8.11 5.12
N ASP A 458 33.10 7.07 4.33
CA ASP A 458 32.40 7.19 3.05
C ASP A 458 30.96 7.66 3.28
N LEU A 459 30.28 7.10 4.28
CA LEU A 459 28.93 7.53 4.67
C LEU A 459 28.89 8.98 5.18
N LEU A 460 29.86 9.37 6.02
CA LEU A 460 29.98 10.77 6.48
C LEU A 460 30.24 11.74 5.33
N ALA A 461 31.01 11.34 4.31
CA ALA A 461 31.26 12.16 3.13
C ALA A 461 30.00 12.41 2.28
N MET A 462 28.98 11.54 2.39
CA MET A 462 27.68 11.72 1.74
C MET A 462 26.75 12.67 2.52
N ILE A 463 27.03 12.97 3.79
CA ILE A 463 26.18 13.80 4.63
C ILE A 463 26.66 15.25 4.59
N PRO A 464 25.88 16.18 4.00
CA PRO A 464 26.22 17.58 4.06
C PRO A 464 25.82 18.16 5.42
N PHE A 465 26.81 18.64 6.16
CA PHE A 465 26.60 19.29 7.45
C PHE A 465 26.62 20.81 7.29
N PHE A 466 25.74 21.51 8.01
CA PHE A 466 25.61 22.95 7.92
C PHE A 466 25.45 23.61 9.29
N GLN A 467 26.09 24.75 9.48
CA GLN A 467 25.97 25.56 10.70
C GLN A 467 25.43 26.94 10.35
N GLU A 468 24.42 27.40 11.10
CA GLU A 468 23.84 28.73 10.93
C GLU A 468 24.91 29.82 11.12
N SER A 469 24.94 30.78 10.20
CA SER A 469 25.87 31.90 10.22
C SER A 469 25.17 33.24 9.93
N SER A 470 25.78 34.32 10.43
CA SER A 470 25.46 35.70 10.08
C SER A 470 26.33 36.27 8.95
N ASP A 471 27.25 35.47 8.43
CA ASP A 471 28.14 35.86 7.33
C ASP A 471 27.37 36.04 6.01
N PRO A 472 27.93 36.80 5.05
CA PRO A 472 27.36 36.88 3.71
C PRO A 472 27.23 35.51 3.04
N ILE A 473 26.18 35.34 2.24
CA ILE A 473 25.95 34.15 1.40
C ILE A 473 27.07 34.01 0.38
N GLU A 474 27.61 32.80 0.28
CA GLU A 474 28.61 32.36 -0.69
C GLU A 474 28.10 31.14 -1.47
N ALA A 475 28.83 30.74 -2.51
CA ALA A 475 28.54 29.50 -3.22
C ALA A 475 28.67 28.28 -2.27
N GLN A 476 27.81 27.28 -2.44
CA GLN A 476 27.71 26.07 -1.59
C GLN A 476 27.06 26.27 -0.21
N ASP A 477 26.58 27.48 0.10
CA ASP A 477 25.77 27.71 1.29
C ASP A 477 24.35 27.16 1.13
N ARG A 478 23.76 26.76 2.25
CA ARG A 478 22.33 26.49 2.36
C ARG A 478 21.62 27.76 2.81
N VAL A 479 20.53 28.13 2.15
CA VAL A 479 19.79 29.37 2.40
C VAL A 479 18.30 29.07 2.53
N ILE A 480 17.68 29.69 3.54
CA ILE A 480 16.22 29.67 3.72
C ILE A 480 15.66 31.06 3.45
N PHE A 481 14.73 31.19 2.51
CA PHE A 481 14.20 32.49 2.08
C PHE A 481 12.74 32.44 1.63
N ASP A 482 12.06 33.58 1.70
CA ASP A 482 10.81 33.81 0.95
C ASP A 482 11.15 34.49 -0.37
N SER A 483 10.37 34.24 -1.41
CA SER A 483 10.49 34.93 -2.69
C SER A 483 9.14 35.35 -3.25
N ARG A 484 9.13 36.51 -3.91
CA ARG A 484 8.08 36.96 -4.81
C ARG A 484 8.70 37.38 -6.11
N SER A 485 8.08 37.01 -7.21
CA SER A 485 8.65 37.24 -8.52
C SER A 485 7.66 37.88 -9.48
N PHE A 486 8.18 38.63 -10.44
CA PHE A 486 7.40 39.41 -11.38
C PHE A 486 7.99 39.32 -12.78
N ILE A 487 7.13 39.18 -13.78
CA ILE A 487 7.47 39.29 -15.20
C ILE A 487 6.71 40.50 -15.73
N GLU A 488 7.44 41.50 -16.24
CA GLU A 488 6.83 42.74 -16.73
C GLU A 488 5.91 43.42 -15.69
N GLY A 489 6.28 43.32 -14.41
CA GLY A 489 5.50 43.85 -13.28
C GLY A 489 4.29 43.01 -12.85
N ILE A 490 4.00 41.89 -13.54
CA ILE A 490 2.91 40.97 -13.23
C ILE A 490 3.43 39.85 -12.32
N PRO A 491 2.75 39.52 -11.19
CA PRO A 491 3.17 38.44 -10.31
C PRO A 491 3.31 37.09 -11.03
N PHE A 492 4.47 36.46 -10.85
CA PHE A 492 4.83 35.17 -11.40
C PHE A 492 4.99 34.15 -10.27
N THR A 493 4.14 33.12 -10.26
CA THR A 493 4.07 32.14 -9.17
C THR A 493 5.14 31.07 -9.24
N GLY A 494 5.78 30.84 -10.40
CA GLY A 494 6.67 29.70 -10.62
C GLY A 494 7.89 29.65 -9.69
N ILE A 495 8.33 30.79 -9.18
CA ILE A 495 9.41 30.90 -8.18
C ILE A 495 8.99 31.78 -6.98
N SER A 496 7.70 31.97 -6.76
CA SER A 496 7.17 32.68 -5.59
C SER A 496 6.76 31.68 -4.52
N GLY A 497 7.21 31.89 -3.28
CA GLY A 497 6.91 31.00 -2.17
C GLY A 497 7.50 31.50 -0.86
N LYS A 498 7.26 30.75 0.21
CA LYS A 498 7.84 31.04 1.53
C LYS A 498 8.72 29.88 1.96
N TYR A 499 9.75 30.19 2.73
CA TYR A 499 10.67 29.22 3.34
C TYR A 499 11.26 28.21 2.35
N TRP A 500 11.59 28.64 1.13
CA TRP A 500 12.43 27.87 0.23
C TRP A 500 13.71 27.48 0.95
N ASP A 501 14.05 26.19 0.97
CA ASP A 501 15.24 25.65 1.61
C ASP A 501 16.16 25.07 0.53
N VAL A 502 17.19 25.83 0.14
CA VAL A 502 17.97 25.52 -1.04
C VAL A 502 19.46 25.53 -0.74
N LEU A 503 20.17 24.61 -1.40
CA LEU A 503 21.63 24.55 -1.43
C LEU A 503 22.14 25.19 -2.73
N LEU A 504 22.88 26.28 -2.62
CA LEU A 504 23.44 27.00 -3.77
C LEU A 504 24.65 26.28 -4.36
N GLY A 505 24.98 26.55 -5.62
CA GLY A 505 26.20 26.07 -6.28
C GLY A 505 26.19 24.58 -6.63
N ARG A 506 25.01 23.94 -6.70
CA ARG A 506 24.84 22.53 -7.07
C ARG A 506 24.35 22.33 -8.51
N GLY A 507 24.08 23.41 -9.24
CA GLY A 507 23.52 23.34 -10.59
C GLY A 507 22.07 22.85 -10.63
N LEU A 508 21.36 22.93 -9.50
CA LEU A 508 19.94 22.60 -9.39
C LEU A 508 19.03 23.81 -9.69
N LEU A 509 19.58 25.02 -9.57
CA LEU A 509 18.93 26.27 -9.90
C LEU A 509 19.66 26.96 -11.06
N LEU A 510 19.01 27.94 -11.67
CA LEU A 510 19.63 28.80 -12.67
C LEU A 510 20.79 29.59 -12.08
N GLU A 511 21.93 29.62 -12.77
CA GLU A 511 23.16 30.27 -12.30
C GLU A 511 22.94 31.76 -11.98
N GLU A 512 22.25 32.50 -12.86
CA GLU A 512 21.92 33.91 -12.62
C GLU A 512 20.98 34.11 -11.42
N PHE A 513 20.08 33.15 -11.16
CA PHE A 513 19.19 33.19 -10.01
C PHE A 513 19.98 32.98 -8.71
N GLU A 514 20.90 32.01 -8.67
CA GLU A 514 21.77 31.79 -7.52
C GLU A 514 22.69 32.99 -7.26
N ALA A 515 23.25 33.59 -8.32
CA ALA A 515 24.13 34.75 -8.23
C ALA A 515 23.46 35.95 -7.54
N GLY A 516 22.14 36.09 -7.70
CA GLY A 516 21.35 37.14 -7.05
C GLY A 516 21.36 37.11 -5.52
N PHE A 517 21.65 35.95 -4.90
CA PHE A 517 21.71 35.80 -3.45
C PHE A 517 23.10 36.10 -2.85
N LEU A 518 24.16 36.03 -3.66
CA LEU A 518 25.54 36.13 -3.18
C LEU A 518 25.80 37.50 -2.51
N GLY A 519 26.46 37.46 -1.36
CA GLY A 519 26.76 38.66 -0.56
C GLY A 519 25.63 39.15 0.36
N ALA A 520 24.39 38.66 0.19
CA ALA A 520 23.30 38.97 1.11
C ALA A 520 23.48 38.27 2.46
N LYS A 521 22.80 38.74 3.50
CA LYS A 521 22.87 38.18 4.86
C LYS A 521 21.48 37.79 5.37
N SER A 522 21.47 36.94 6.39
CA SER A 522 20.26 36.63 7.15
C SER A 522 19.57 37.92 7.64
N GLY A 523 18.25 38.00 7.47
CA GLY A 523 17.42 39.15 7.80
C GLY A 523 17.30 40.21 6.69
N MET A 524 18.11 40.14 5.63
CA MET A 524 18.04 41.09 4.51
C MET A 524 16.86 40.79 3.60
N THR A 525 16.33 41.86 2.99
CA THR A 525 15.48 41.76 1.79
C THR A 525 16.29 42.25 0.60
N ILE A 526 16.36 41.44 -0.44
CA ILE A 526 17.13 41.70 -1.65
C ILE A 526 16.21 41.72 -2.86
N GLN A 527 16.63 42.46 -3.88
CA GLN A 527 15.94 42.57 -5.16
C GLN A 527 16.98 42.41 -6.25
N PHE A 528 16.73 41.48 -7.17
CA PHE A 528 17.58 41.24 -8.33
C PHE A 528 16.74 40.80 -9.52
N SER A 529 17.34 40.73 -10.69
CA SER A 529 16.66 40.25 -11.90
C SER A 529 17.57 39.32 -12.67
N PHE A 530 16.98 38.35 -13.34
CA PHE A 530 17.69 37.41 -14.22
C PHE A 530 16.84 37.13 -15.46
N THR A 531 17.44 36.55 -16.49
CA THR A 531 16.71 36.19 -17.72
C THR A 531 16.69 34.67 -17.87
N PHE A 532 15.52 34.10 -18.14
CA PHE A 532 15.44 32.68 -18.46
C PHE A 532 16.23 32.37 -19.75
N PRO A 533 17.00 31.26 -19.81
CA PRO A 533 17.64 30.82 -21.04
C PRO A 533 16.64 30.72 -22.20
N ARG A 534 17.07 31.01 -23.43
CA ARG A 534 16.17 30.96 -24.60
C ARG A 534 15.65 29.55 -24.88
N ASP A 535 16.39 28.55 -24.46
CA ASP A 535 16.12 27.11 -24.56
C ASP A 535 15.55 26.52 -23.26
N TYR A 536 14.95 27.35 -22.39
CA TYR A 536 14.32 26.88 -21.16
C TYR A 536 13.16 25.94 -21.46
N PHE A 537 13.01 24.88 -20.65
CA PHE A 537 12.05 23.80 -20.89
C PHE A 537 10.58 24.25 -20.97
N GLN A 538 10.25 25.38 -20.32
CA GLN A 538 8.99 26.09 -20.55
C GLN A 538 9.24 27.16 -21.60
N GLU A 539 8.89 26.85 -22.86
CA GLU A 539 9.09 27.75 -24.01
C GLU A 539 8.50 29.14 -23.76
N GLU A 540 7.39 29.22 -23.04
CA GLU A 540 6.71 30.48 -22.70
C GLU A 540 7.54 31.39 -21.78
N LEU A 541 8.53 30.86 -21.07
CA LEU A 541 9.42 31.62 -20.20
C LEU A 541 10.75 31.97 -20.89
N GLY A 542 11.11 31.28 -21.98
CA GLY A 542 12.39 31.46 -22.65
C GLY A 542 12.67 32.91 -23.03
N GLY A 543 13.79 33.46 -22.57
CA GLY A 543 14.20 34.84 -22.84
C GLY A 543 13.43 35.93 -22.09
N LYS A 544 12.47 35.58 -21.21
CA LYS A 544 11.79 36.56 -20.35
C LYS A 544 12.67 36.95 -19.17
N GLN A 545 12.70 38.25 -18.87
CA GLN A 545 13.34 38.77 -17.68
C GLN A 545 12.39 38.66 -16.49
N VAL A 546 12.90 38.15 -15.37
CA VAL A 546 12.16 38.04 -14.11
C VAL A 546 12.82 38.88 -13.05
N GLU A 547 12.01 39.66 -12.35
CA GLU A 547 12.39 40.38 -11.15
C GLU A 547 12.05 39.52 -9.92
N VAL A 548 12.97 39.40 -8.98
CA VAL A 548 12.83 38.60 -7.76
C VAL A 548 13.05 39.48 -6.54
N HIS A 549 12.09 39.47 -5.63
CA HIS A 549 12.19 40.06 -4.30
C HIS A 549 12.30 38.91 -3.30
N ALA A 550 13.45 38.78 -2.65
CA ALA A 550 13.70 37.69 -1.71
C ALA A 550 13.96 38.22 -0.30
N LYS A 551 13.32 37.62 0.71
CA LYS A 551 13.60 37.85 2.12
C LYS A 551 14.40 36.67 2.67
N ILE A 552 15.64 36.91 3.06
CA ILE A 552 16.54 35.88 3.58
C ILE A 552 16.23 35.67 5.06
N HIS A 553 15.79 34.48 5.43
CA HIS A 553 15.51 34.13 6.83
C HIS A 553 16.72 33.54 7.53
N LYS A 554 17.45 32.64 6.86
CA LYS A 554 18.63 31.96 7.44
C LYS A 554 19.67 31.64 6.38
N VAL A 555 20.93 31.68 6.80
CA VAL A 555 22.10 31.30 6.00
C VAL A 555 22.88 30.27 6.79
N PHE A 556 23.31 29.19 6.14
CA PHE A 556 24.10 28.15 6.77
C PHE A 556 25.35 27.84 5.96
N LYS A 557 26.49 27.82 6.66
CA LYS A 557 27.80 27.51 6.08
C LYS A 557 28.07 26.01 6.16
N PRO A 558 28.71 25.41 5.15
CA PRO A 558 29.08 24.00 5.19
C PRO A 558 30.11 23.73 6.29
N VAL A 559 29.95 22.61 6.99
CA VAL A 559 30.88 22.13 8.01
C VAL A 559 31.46 20.79 7.57
N VAL A 560 32.78 20.65 7.63
CA VAL A 560 33.44 19.39 7.28
C VAL A 560 33.51 18.50 8.52
N ILE A 561 32.84 17.35 8.46
CA ILE A 561 32.91 16.29 9.47
C ILE A 561 33.55 15.07 8.83
N SER A 562 34.78 14.76 9.23
CA SER A 562 35.58 13.68 8.61
C SER A 562 35.59 12.37 9.39
N SER A 563 35.09 12.39 10.63
CA SER A 563 35.08 11.24 11.53
C SER A 563 33.95 11.31 12.57
N LEU A 564 33.62 10.17 13.16
CA LEU A 564 32.67 10.10 14.28
C LEU A 564 33.16 10.89 15.50
N GLN A 565 34.47 10.93 15.75
CA GLN A 565 35.05 11.74 16.83
C GLN A 565 34.89 13.24 16.57
N ASP A 566 35.05 13.67 15.31
CA ASP A 566 34.79 15.06 14.92
C ASP A 566 33.32 15.42 15.14
N LEU A 567 32.38 14.57 14.71
CA LEU A 567 30.95 14.79 14.92
C LEU A 567 30.63 15.01 16.41
N LYS A 568 31.12 14.11 17.28
CA LYS A 568 30.93 14.15 18.73
C LYS A 568 31.54 15.40 19.39
N ARG A 569 32.61 15.95 18.79
CA ARG A 569 33.29 17.15 19.29
C ARG A 569 32.60 18.43 18.84
N THR A 570 32.14 18.50 17.59
CA THR A 570 31.62 19.76 17.02
C THR A 570 30.31 20.19 17.68
N ARG A 571 29.41 19.23 18.01
CA ARG A 571 28.14 19.46 18.78
C ARG A 571 27.33 20.70 18.37
N PHE A 572 27.39 21.13 17.12
CA PHE A 572 26.63 22.29 16.67
C PHE A 572 25.16 21.89 16.49
N ARG A 573 24.27 22.81 16.86
CA ARG A 573 22.82 22.65 16.69
C ARG A 573 22.27 23.96 16.14
N ASN A 574 21.61 23.88 15.00
CA ASN A 574 20.92 25.01 14.40
C ASN A 574 19.60 25.27 15.15
N LYS A 575 19.12 26.51 15.12
CA LYS A 575 17.82 26.87 15.69
C LYS A 575 16.87 27.30 14.60
N TYR A 576 15.70 26.70 14.55
CA TYR A 576 14.67 27.00 13.55
C TYR A 576 13.49 27.72 14.20
N CYS A 577 13.34 29.00 13.91
CA CYS A 577 12.23 29.82 14.41
C CYS A 577 11.57 30.52 13.22
N PHE A 578 10.33 30.14 12.93
CA PHE A 578 9.53 30.70 11.84
C PHE A 578 8.15 31.08 12.36
N SER A 579 7.58 32.12 11.77
CA SER A 579 6.29 32.68 12.19
C SER A 579 5.08 31.91 11.66
N ASP A 580 5.21 31.25 10.50
CA ASP A 580 4.11 30.66 9.75
C ASP A 580 4.36 29.16 9.54
N LEU A 581 4.00 28.38 10.55
CA LEU A 581 4.26 26.94 10.59
C LEU A 581 3.32 26.13 9.68
N ASP A 582 2.14 26.67 9.33
CA ASP A 582 1.19 25.99 8.45
C ASP A 582 1.75 25.83 7.02
N VAL A 583 2.46 26.84 6.53
CA VAL A 583 3.13 26.76 5.23
C VAL A 583 4.20 25.66 5.22
N LEU A 584 4.99 25.56 6.29
CA LEU A 584 6.01 24.52 6.41
C LEU A 584 5.39 23.12 6.46
N ARG A 585 4.27 22.95 7.17
CA ARG A 585 3.54 21.67 7.24
C ARG A 585 3.21 21.14 5.85
N ASP A 586 2.81 22.02 4.94
CA ASP A 586 2.29 21.62 3.63
C ASP A 586 3.40 21.52 2.56
N GLN A 587 4.57 22.14 2.79
CA GLN A 587 5.64 22.27 1.77
C GLN A 587 6.97 21.60 2.14
N ASN A 588 7.33 21.51 3.42
CA ASN A 588 8.62 20.97 3.86
C ASN A 588 8.52 20.36 5.26
N GLU A 589 8.26 19.05 5.30
CA GLU A 589 8.06 18.31 6.54
C GLU A 589 9.28 18.34 7.48
N ILE A 590 10.49 18.29 6.92
CA ILE A 590 11.74 18.30 7.69
C ILE A 590 11.90 19.65 8.39
N LEU A 591 11.77 20.74 7.63
CA LEU A 591 11.90 22.09 8.19
C LEU A 591 10.78 22.39 9.19
N TYR A 592 9.57 21.88 8.93
CA TYR A 592 8.45 21.95 9.86
C TYR A 592 8.77 21.26 11.19
N TYR A 593 9.29 20.02 11.17
CA TYR A 593 9.71 19.32 12.38
C TYR A 593 10.81 20.09 13.14
N LEU A 594 11.83 20.56 12.43
CA LEU A 594 12.92 21.33 13.03
C LEU A 594 12.40 22.59 13.73
N ALA A 595 11.45 23.30 13.10
CA ALA A 595 10.79 24.46 13.68
C ALA A 595 9.93 24.12 14.90
N LEU A 596 9.17 23.01 14.85
CA LEU A 596 8.37 22.54 15.99
C LEU A 596 9.26 22.15 17.17
N ARG A 597 10.37 21.45 16.92
CA ARG A 597 11.34 20.98 17.92
C ARG A 597 11.97 22.14 18.68
N ASP A 598 12.21 23.26 18.00
CA ASP A 598 12.87 24.44 18.58
C ASP A 598 11.88 25.51 19.06
N ALA A 599 10.58 25.37 18.76
CA ALA A 599 9.52 26.24 19.26
C ALA A 599 9.28 26.06 20.77
N ASP A 600 8.81 27.12 21.42
CA ASP A 600 8.34 27.05 22.80
C ASP A 600 7.09 26.16 22.91
N PRO A 601 7.14 25.05 23.68
CA PRO A 601 6.00 24.15 23.83
C PRO A 601 4.72 24.82 24.33
N LEU A 602 4.83 25.86 25.16
CA LEU A 602 3.65 26.61 25.64
C LEU A 602 2.98 27.39 24.52
N THR A 603 3.76 27.89 23.56
CA THR A 603 3.24 28.53 22.36
C THR A 603 2.55 27.52 21.45
N LEU A 604 3.12 26.32 21.29
CA LEU A 604 2.51 25.25 20.49
C LEU A 604 1.14 24.80 21.03
N LEU A 605 0.91 24.84 22.34
CA LEU A 605 -0.39 24.49 22.93
C LEU A 605 -1.55 25.41 22.50
N LYS A 606 -1.25 26.61 21.99
CA LYS A 606 -2.26 27.51 21.41
C LYS A 606 -2.79 26.97 20.08
N THR A 607 -2.01 26.11 19.41
CA THR A 607 -2.37 25.46 18.15
C THR A 607 -2.21 23.94 18.30
N PRO A 608 -3.25 23.24 18.82
CA PRO A 608 -3.16 21.82 19.18
C PRO A 608 -2.61 20.90 18.07
N SER A 609 -2.88 21.21 16.79
CA SER A 609 -2.38 20.43 15.66
C SER A 609 -0.85 20.40 15.59
N HIS A 610 -0.17 21.53 15.78
CA HIS A 610 1.29 21.62 15.81
C HIS A 610 1.88 20.87 17.01
N PHE A 611 1.28 21.05 18.19
CA PHE A 611 1.70 20.34 19.40
C PHE A 611 1.59 18.81 19.24
N LEU A 612 0.45 18.32 18.75
CA LEU A 612 0.25 16.88 18.51
C LEU A 612 1.13 16.36 17.38
N THR A 613 1.45 17.16 16.36
CA THR A 613 2.42 16.76 15.33
C THR A 613 3.81 16.59 15.91
N LEU A 614 4.27 17.50 16.78
CA LEU A 614 5.56 17.33 17.47
C LEU A 614 5.57 16.02 18.27
N VAL A 615 4.52 15.73 19.03
CA VAL A 615 4.38 14.48 19.80
C VAL A 615 4.44 13.26 18.89
N HIS A 616 3.71 13.28 17.77
CA HIS A 616 3.73 12.22 16.76
C HIS A 616 5.14 11.99 16.20
N ARG A 617 5.86 13.06 15.85
CA ARG A 617 7.24 12.97 15.32
C ARG A 617 8.22 12.45 16.37
N LEU A 618 8.16 12.92 17.60
CA LEU A 618 8.97 12.40 18.71
C LEU A 618 8.66 10.92 19.00
N ALA A 619 7.40 10.50 18.85
CA ALA A 619 7.00 9.10 19.02
C ALA A 619 7.66 8.21 17.96
N LYS A 620 7.64 8.64 16.70
CA LYS A 620 8.34 7.95 15.60
C LYS A 620 9.85 7.85 15.84
N LEU A 621 10.46 8.86 16.44
CA LEU A 621 11.89 8.90 16.78
C LEU A 621 12.25 8.18 18.09
N ASN A 622 11.29 7.48 18.71
CA ASN A 622 11.45 6.77 19.98
C ASN A 622 11.92 7.67 21.16
N LYS A 623 11.53 8.95 21.18
CA LYS A 623 11.96 9.94 22.18
C LYS A 623 11.02 10.04 23.38
N TYR A 624 10.94 8.96 24.16
CA TYR A 624 9.99 8.87 25.28
C TYR A 624 10.17 9.97 26.34
N GLU A 625 11.41 10.31 26.71
CA GLU A 625 11.66 11.34 27.74
C GLU A 625 11.22 12.74 27.30
N ASP A 626 11.29 13.05 26.01
CA ASP A 626 10.78 14.32 25.47
C ASP A 626 9.24 14.34 25.50
N ILE A 627 8.61 13.23 25.12
CA ILE A 627 7.15 13.04 25.20
C ILE A 627 6.67 13.17 26.65
N LYS A 628 7.34 12.51 27.60
CA LYS A 628 7.01 12.60 29.03
C LYS A 628 7.10 14.04 29.53
N ARG A 629 8.12 14.80 29.13
CA ARG A 629 8.22 16.23 29.45
C ARG A 629 7.05 17.04 28.88
N LEU A 630 6.68 16.82 27.61
CA LEU A 630 5.54 17.50 26.99
C LEU A 630 4.19 17.13 27.64
N SER A 631 4.04 15.88 28.09
CA SER A 631 2.80 15.43 28.75
C SER A 631 2.47 16.22 30.02
N GLY A 632 3.51 16.70 30.74
CA GLY A 632 3.34 17.54 31.92
C GLY A 632 2.60 18.86 31.66
N LEU A 633 2.65 19.37 30.44
CA LEU A 633 1.97 20.61 30.05
C LEU A 633 0.46 20.43 29.84
N VAL A 634 0.02 19.18 29.61
CA VAL A 634 -1.39 18.81 29.37
C VAL A 634 -1.95 17.90 30.47
N ALA A 635 -1.15 17.52 31.46
CA ALA A 635 -1.52 16.57 32.52
C ALA A 635 -2.78 16.97 33.30
N THR A 636 -3.01 18.28 33.49
CA THR A 636 -4.20 18.79 34.20
C THR A 636 -5.42 18.98 33.32
N LYS A 637 -5.34 18.65 32.02
CA LYS A 637 -6.40 18.84 31.02
C LYS A 637 -6.80 17.48 30.42
N PRO A 638 -7.81 16.78 30.96
CA PRO A 638 -8.16 15.42 30.55
C PRO A 638 -8.38 15.25 29.04
N THR A 639 -9.09 16.17 28.39
CA THR A 639 -9.33 16.13 26.93
C THR A 639 -8.04 16.24 26.12
N ALA A 640 -7.10 17.10 26.54
CA ALA A 640 -5.83 17.29 25.84
C ALA A 640 -4.89 16.09 26.07
N LEU A 641 -4.85 15.56 27.29
CA LEU A 641 -4.11 14.34 27.59
C LEU A 641 -4.67 13.12 26.85
N ASN A 642 -5.99 13.05 26.65
CA ASN A 642 -6.61 12.02 25.83
C ASN A 642 -6.18 12.12 24.35
N ALA A 643 -6.20 13.32 23.75
CA ALA A 643 -5.72 13.51 22.38
C ALA A 643 -4.22 13.19 22.24
N PHE A 644 -3.43 13.50 23.27
CA PHE A 644 -2.02 13.13 23.37
C PHE A 644 -1.83 11.60 23.37
N ALA A 645 -2.58 10.88 24.21
CA ALA A 645 -2.54 9.42 24.26
C ALA A 645 -3.04 8.77 22.96
N GLU A 646 -4.07 9.34 22.32
CA GLU A 646 -4.55 8.93 21.00
C GLU A 646 -3.46 9.07 19.94
N THR A 647 -2.71 10.17 19.97
CA THR A 647 -1.58 10.40 19.06
C THR A 647 -0.52 9.31 19.21
N LEU A 648 -0.14 8.97 20.45
CA LEU A 648 0.82 7.89 20.71
C LEU A 648 0.32 6.52 20.25
N MET A 649 -0.96 6.23 20.48
CA MET A 649 -1.59 5.00 20.01
C MET A 649 -1.60 4.93 18.48
N ALA A 650 -1.87 6.04 17.80
CA ALA A 650 -1.81 6.15 16.33
C ALA A 650 -0.38 6.01 15.78
N SER A 651 0.64 6.37 16.58
CA SER A 651 2.05 6.10 16.27
C SER A 651 2.49 4.66 16.62
N GLY A 652 1.59 3.77 17.05
CA GLY A 652 1.93 2.40 17.46
C GLY A 652 2.61 2.28 18.83
N LYS A 653 2.72 3.37 19.60
CA LYS A 653 3.33 3.38 20.94
C LYS A 653 2.32 2.99 22.02
N PHE A 654 1.82 1.76 21.94
CA PHE A 654 0.72 1.27 22.78
C PHE A 654 1.06 1.27 24.28
N GLU A 655 2.28 0.87 24.65
CA GLU A 655 2.73 0.88 26.05
C GLU A 655 2.74 2.30 26.63
N TRP A 656 3.21 3.28 25.85
CA TRP A 656 3.25 4.67 26.29
C TRP A 656 1.84 5.24 26.40
N ALA A 657 1.00 5.02 25.38
CA ALA A 657 -0.39 5.44 25.39
C ALA A 657 -1.17 4.83 26.57
N LEU A 658 -0.93 3.56 26.89
CA LEU A 658 -1.54 2.86 28.02
C LEU A 658 -1.26 3.59 29.33
N SER A 659 0.00 3.99 29.59
CA SER A 659 0.36 4.71 30.82
C SER A 659 -0.42 6.03 31.00
N PHE A 660 -0.71 6.73 29.90
CA PHE A 660 -1.50 7.97 29.94
C PHE A 660 -3.00 7.69 30.08
N TYR A 661 -3.52 6.63 29.46
CA TYR A 661 -4.92 6.24 29.65
C TYR A 661 -5.19 5.72 31.06
N GLU A 662 -4.22 5.07 31.71
CA GLU A 662 -4.31 4.66 33.12
C GLU A 662 -4.48 5.88 34.03
N ALA A 663 -3.75 6.98 33.77
CA ALA A 663 -3.92 8.23 34.49
C ALA A 663 -5.30 8.88 34.28
N LEU A 664 -5.92 8.68 33.10
CA LEU A 664 -7.22 9.24 32.72
C LEU A 664 -8.44 8.42 33.19
N ALA A 665 -8.24 7.19 33.65
CA ALA A 665 -9.33 6.22 33.84
C ALA A 665 -10.47 6.72 34.75
N ASN A 666 -10.12 7.51 35.76
CA ASN A 666 -11.09 8.07 36.71
C ASN A 666 -11.82 9.31 36.16
N ASP A 667 -11.17 10.05 35.26
CA ASP A 667 -11.67 11.32 34.72
C ASP A 667 -12.46 11.13 33.41
N LEU A 668 -12.19 10.05 32.67
CA LEU A 668 -12.80 9.78 31.38
C LEU A 668 -13.05 8.27 31.17
N PRO A 669 -14.28 7.77 31.39
CA PRO A 669 -14.59 6.34 31.25
C PRO A 669 -14.27 5.72 29.88
N SER A 670 -14.30 6.52 28.80
CA SER A 670 -13.89 6.06 27.47
C SER A 670 -12.39 5.74 27.37
N ALA A 671 -11.56 6.20 28.32
CA ALA A 671 -10.14 5.89 28.37
C ALA A 671 -9.90 4.40 28.68
N THR A 672 -10.72 3.78 29.52
CA THR A 672 -10.59 2.35 29.86
C THR A 672 -10.76 1.45 28.63
N LEU A 673 -11.69 1.78 27.72
CA LEU A 673 -11.83 1.02 26.46
C LEU A 673 -10.57 1.13 25.58
N LYS A 674 -9.89 2.28 25.62
CA LYS A 674 -8.63 2.47 24.90
C LYS A 674 -7.46 1.75 25.57
N GLN A 675 -7.46 1.63 26.90
CA GLN A 675 -6.52 0.75 27.61
C GLN A 675 -6.65 -0.69 27.11
N VAL A 676 -7.89 -1.20 26.99
CA VAL A 676 -8.15 -2.54 26.43
C VAL A 676 -7.57 -2.66 25.02
N LYS A 677 -7.81 -1.68 24.14
CA LYS A 677 -7.23 -1.67 22.78
C LYS A 677 -5.70 -1.67 22.80
N CYS A 678 -5.05 -0.87 23.66
CA CYS A 678 -3.59 -0.89 23.81
C CYS A 678 -3.08 -2.27 24.24
N LEU A 679 -3.70 -2.87 25.24
CA LEU A 679 -3.30 -4.19 25.76
C LEU A 679 -3.47 -5.31 24.72
N LEU A 680 -4.56 -5.28 23.93
CA LEU A 680 -4.73 -6.21 22.82
C LEU A 680 -3.60 -6.11 21.79
N ASN A 681 -3.21 -4.89 21.41
CA ASN A 681 -2.11 -4.69 20.46
C ASN A 681 -0.73 -5.06 21.02
N MET A 682 -0.58 -5.02 22.35
CA MET A 682 0.63 -5.49 23.05
C MET A 682 0.65 -7.00 23.27
N GLY A 683 -0.44 -7.72 22.97
CA GLY A 683 -0.58 -9.15 23.25
C GLY A 683 -0.89 -9.50 24.71
N ASP A 684 -1.18 -8.52 25.58
CA ASP A 684 -1.60 -8.75 26.98
C ASP A 684 -3.11 -9.02 27.05
N TYR A 685 -3.51 -10.15 26.49
CA TYR A 685 -4.91 -10.53 26.35
C TYR A 685 -5.60 -10.77 27.70
N GLY A 686 -4.86 -11.26 28.71
CA GLY A 686 -5.39 -11.52 30.05
C GLY A 686 -5.82 -10.24 30.77
N ARG A 687 -4.96 -9.21 30.74
CA ARG A 687 -5.29 -7.91 31.32
C ARG A 687 -6.37 -7.19 30.51
N ALA A 688 -6.32 -7.29 29.18
CA ALA A 688 -7.34 -6.72 28.29
C ALA A 688 -8.74 -7.28 28.62
N ALA A 689 -8.88 -8.61 28.72
CA ALA A 689 -10.16 -9.24 29.05
C ALA A 689 -10.65 -8.90 30.47
N SER A 690 -9.73 -8.82 31.44
CA SER A 690 -10.07 -8.43 32.81
C SER A 690 -10.67 -7.03 32.88
N LEU A 691 -10.04 -6.05 32.20
CA LEU A 691 -10.56 -4.70 32.08
C LEU A 691 -11.86 -4.64 31.30
N MET A 692 -11.97 -5.41 30.20
CA MET A 692 -13.18 -5.45 29.39
C MET A 692 -14.39 -5.98 30.18
N ASN A 693 -14.19 -6.98 31.04
CA ASN A 693 -15.23 -7.54 31.90
C ASN A 693 -15.65 -6.59 33.03
N ALA A 694 -14.77 -5.69 33.47
CA ALA A 694 -15.07 -4.69 34.48
C ALA A 694 -15.89 -3.50 33.93
N LEU A 695 -15.90 -3.31 32.60
CA LEU A 695 -16.68 -2.25 31.97
C LEU A 695 -18.18 -2.57 31.95
N PRO A 696 -19.05 -1.58 32.22
CA PRO A 696 -20.49 -1.77 32.07
C PRO A 696 -20.82 -2.10 30.60
N PRO A 697 -21.71 -3.09 30.34
CA PRO A 697 -22.11 -3.42 28.98
C PRO A 697 -22.69 -2.22 28.23
N SER A 698 -22.18 -1.94 27.03
CA SER A 698 -22.72 -0.91 26.13
C SER A 698 -23.10 -1.52 24.78
N LYS A 699 -24.12 -0.95 24.12
CA LYS A 699 -24.51 -1.33 22.74
C LYS A 699 -23.73 -0.58 21.67
N ASP A 700 -22.82 0.33 22.06
CA ASP A 700 -22.04 1.15 21.13
C ASP A 700 -21.09 0.31 20.30
N TYR A 701 -20.87 0.73 19.05
CA TYR A 701 -20.01 0.02 18.10
C TYR A 701 -18.60 -0.19 18.66
N ASP A 702 -17.97 0.85 19.21
CA ASP A 702 -16.60 0.75 19.75
C ASP A 702 -16.49 -0.28 20.88
N TYR A 703 -17.48 -0.33 21.78
CA TYR A 703 -17.52 -1.30 22.86
C TYR A 703 -17.66 -2.72 22.30
N GLN A 704 -18.64 -2.93 21.42
CA GLN A 704 -18.95 -4.26 20.85
C GLN A 704 -17.82 -4.78 19.96
N TYR A 705 -17.18 -3.91 19.19
CA TYR A 705 -16.00 -4.23 18.40
C TYR A 705 -14.83 -4.62 19.31
N THR A 706 -14.55 -3.82 20.34
CA THR A 706 -13.45 -4.15 21.28
C THR A 706 -13.73 -5.45 22.05
N LEU A 707 -14.99 -5.70 22.42
CA LEU A 707 -15.41 -6.96 23.04
C LEU A 707 -15.16 -8.15 22.10
N LEU A 708 -15.49 -7.99 20.82
CA LEU A 708 -15.26 -9.02 19.81
C LEU A 708 -13.78 -9.34 19.68
N GLU A 709 -12.92 -8.34 19.58
CA GLU A 709 -11.47 -8.52 19.49
C GLU A 709 -10.91 -9.18 20.76
N CYS A 710 -11.37 -8.77 21.95
CA CYS A 710 -11.02 -9.45 23.21
C CYS A 710 -11.42 -10.93 23.22
N LEU A 711 -12.63 -11.25 22.77
CA LEU A 711 -13.11 -12.63 22.74
C LEU A 711 -12.33 -13.47 21.72
N LYS A 712 -12.04 -12.92 20.53
CA LYS A 712 -11.22 -13.59 19.52
C LYS A 712 -9.82 -13.91 20.06
N ALA A 713 -9.22 -13.00 20.82
CA ALA A 713 -7.87 -13.19 21.38
C ALA A 713 -7.83 -14.14 22.58
N THR A 714 -8.84 -14.12 23.47
CA THR A 714 -8.81 -14.88 24.74
C THR A 714 -9.60 -16.17 24.74
N SER A 715 -10.59 -16.30 23.85
CA SER A 715 -11.50 -17.44 23.78
C SER A 715 -11.90 -17.70 22.32
N PRO A 716 -10.93 -18.00 21.43
CA PRO A 716 -11.16 -18.11 19.98
C PRO A 716 -12.17 -19.19 19.58
N HIS A 717 -12.48 -20.15 20.48
CA HIS A 717 -13.48 -21.19 20.25
C HIS A 717 -14.87 -20.86 20.85
N SER A 718 -15.09 -19.61 21.28
CA SER A 718 -16.38 -19.24 21.86
C SER A 718 -17.49 -19.20 20.80
N ASP A 719 -18.57 -19.95 21.03
CA ASP A 719 -19.78 -19.95 20.21
C ASP A 719 -20.48 -18.57 20.14
N ARG A 720 -20.07 -17.62 20.99
CA ARG A 720 -20.58 -16.25 20.99
C ARG A 720 -19.98 -15.39 19.87
N ILE A 721 -18.79 -15.74 19.36
CA ILE A 721 -18.06 -14.90 18.39
C ILE A 721 -18.86 -14.71 17.09
N PRO A 722 -19.41 -15.75 16.43
CA PRO A 722 -20.14 -15.55 15.18
C PRO A 722 -21.37 -14.63 15.32
N ALA A 723 -22.10 -14.76 16.42
CA ALA A 723 -23.27 -13.91 16.71
C ALA A 723 -22.85 -12.46 16.97
N LEU A 724 -21.80 -12.26 17.76
CA LEU A 724 -21.26 -10.93 18.05
C LEU A 724 -20.68 -10.27 16.81
N GLU A 725 -19.98 -11.02 15.95
CA GLU A 725 -19.44 -10.50 14.71
C GLU A 725 -20.54 -10.02 13.77
N ASN A 726 -21.65 -10.76 13.67
CA ASN A 726 -22.82 -10.33 12.91
C ASN A 726 -23.50 -9.10 13.51
N TYR A 727 -23.51 -8.96 14.84
CA TYR A 727 -24.04 -7.79 15.52
C TYR A 727 -23.16 -6.55 15.31
N VAL A 728 -21.84 -6.69 15.43
CA VAL A 728 -20.88 -5.62 15.13
C VAL A 728 -21.00 -5.16 13.67
N LEU A 729 -21.19 -6.12 12.74
CA LEU A 729 -21.43 -5.80 11.34
C LEU A 729 -22.73 -5.00 11.14
N ASP A 730 -23.81 -5.38 11.82
CA ASP A 730 -25.09 -4.65 11.79
C ASP A 730 -24.96 -3.22 12.34
N LEU A 731 -24.25 -3.02 13.46
CA LEU A 731 -23.96 -1.69 14.00
C LEU A 731 -23.18 -0.83 12.99
N ARG A 732 -22.16 -1.41 12.34
CA ARG A 732 -21.36 -0.72 11.32
C ARG A 732 -22.21 -0.32 10.12
N VAL A 733 -23.09 -1.19 9.65
CA VAL A 733 -23.99 -0.91 8.53
C VAL A 733 -25.02 0.16 8.90
N LYS A 734 -25.60 0.11 10.10
CA LYS A 734 -26.52 1.14 10.61
C LYS A 734 -25.86 2.51 10.67
N ASP A 735 -24.62 2.60 11.12
CA ASP A 735 -23.85 3.85 11.12
C ASP A 735 -23.63 4.36 9.68
N ALA A 736 -23.22 3.48 8.76
CA ALA A 736 -23.04 3.85 7.35
C ALA A 736 -24.35 4.35 6.70
N VAL A 737 -25.47 3.68 6.94
CA VAL A 737 -26.80 4.11 6.45
C VAL A 737 -27.19 5.48 7.03
N ARG A 738 -26.95 5.72 8.33
CA ARG A 738 -27.23 7.02 8.96
C ARG A 738 -26.42 8.15 8.34
N ARG A 739 -25.11 7.93 8.11
CA ARG A 739 -24.24 8.93 7.46
C ARG A 739 -24.71 9.24 6.04
N GLU A 740 -25.11 8.23 5.28
CA GLU A 740 -25.67 8.41 3.93
C GLU A 740 -27.02 9.15 3.95
N ALA A 741 -27.89 8.86 4.92
CA ALA A 741 -29.16 9.56 5.10
C ALA A 741 -28.94 11.04 5.47
N PHE A 742 -28.00 11.32 6.39
CA PHE A 742 -27.63 12.68 6.77
C PHE A 742 -27.03 13.46 5.59
N ALA A 743 -26.14 12.83 4.82
CA ALA A 743 -25.56 13.43 3.62
C ALA A 743 -26.63 13.76 2.55
N ARG A 744 -27.73 13.01 2.48
CA ARG A 744 -28.89 13.30 1.60
C ARG A 744 -29.80 14.38 2.16
N GLY A 745 -30.03 14.41 3.48
CA GLY A 745 -30.84 15.45 4.14
C GLY A 745 -30.26 16.85 3.96
N ASN A 746 -28.93 16.98 3.94
CA ASN A 746 -28.25 18.25 3.69
C ASN A 746 -28.16 18.64 2.20
N GLN A 747 -28.71 17.87 1.26
CA GLN A 747 -28.75 18.28 -0.16
C GLN A 747 -29.85 19.32 -0.48
N PHE A 748 -30.69 19.70 0.49
CA PHE A 748 -31.62 20.83 0.35
C PHE A 748 -31.16 22.12 1.06
N SER A 749 -29.94 22.16 1.61
CA SER A 749 -29.35 23.40 2.10
C SER A 749 -27.82 23.38 1.95
N SER A 750 -27.33 23.65 0.75
CA SER A 750 -25.94 24.05 0.59
C SER A 750 -25.77 24.92 -0.65
N GLN A 751 -25.96 26.24 -0.49
CA GLN A 751 -24.99 27.16 -1.07
C GLN A 751 -23.59 26.78 -0.52
N PRO A 752 -22.51 26.94 -1.29
CA PRO A 752 -21.16 26.63 -0.84
C PRO A 752 -20.79 27.52 0.36
N VAL A 753 -20.56 26.90 1.51
CA VAL A 753 -19.97 27.58 2.67
C VAL A 753 -18.50 27.79 2.37
N VAL A 754 -18.17 29.00 1.95
CA VAL A 754 -16.82 29.57 2.02
C VAL A 754 -16.57 29.89 3.49
N HIS A 755 -15.57 29.25 4.10
CA HIS A 755 -15.04 29.72 5.38
C HIS A 755 -14.19 30.96 5.14
N GLY A 756 -14.80 32.13 5.27
CA GLY A 756 -14.14 33.43 5.35
C GLY A 756 -14.83 34.28 6.41
N PHE A 757 -14.10 34.66 7.45
CA PHE A 757 -14.55 35.62 8.45
C PHE A 757 -14.79 36.99 7.81
N VAL A 758 -16.02 37.51 7.81
CA VAL A 758 -16.28 38.96 7.84
C VAL A 758 -17.52 39.27 8.69
N ARG A 759 -17.38 40.36 9.44
CA ARG A 759 -18.20 41.02 10.47
C ARG A 759 -19.71 41.15 10.22
N ASP A 760 -20.43 41.17 11.34
CA ASP A 760 -21.68 41.92 11.55
C ASP A 760 -21.57 43.34 10.95
N ASP A 761 -22.49 43.70 10.07
CA ASP A 761 -23.29 44.93 10.19
C ASP A 761 -24.33 45.06 9.05
N ALA A 762 -25.54 45.50 9.45
CA ALA A 762 -26.55 46.27 8.71
C ALA A 762 -27.33 45.64 7.52
N ARG A 763 -28.63 45.37 7.82
CA ARG A 763 -29.89 45.85 7.19
C ARG A 763 -30.10 45.90 5.66
N ASP A 764 -31.41 45.84 5.34
CA ASP A 764 -32.11 46.16 4.09
C ASP A 764 -32.25 44.98 3.11
N GLU A 765 -33.41 44.30 3.07
CA GLU A 765 -34.70 44.63 2.42
C GLU A 765 -34.82 43.99 1.02
N GLU A 766 -35.89 43.20 0.90
CA GLU A 766 -36.65 42.82 -0.31
C GLU A 766 -36.14 41.73 -1.30
N ILE A 767 -36.98 40.67 -1.32
CA ILE A 767 -37.34 39.66 -2.34
C ILE A 767 -36.48 38.39 -2.43
#